data_AF-A0A382B9U8-F1
#
_entry.id   AF-A0A382B9U8-F1
#
_cell.length_a   1.000
_cell.length_b   1.000
_cell.length_c   1.000
_cell.angle_alpha   90.00
_cell.angle_beta   90.00
_cell.angle_gamma   90.00
#
_symmetry.space_group_name_H-M   'P 1'
#
loop_
_entity.id
_entity.type
_entity.pdbx_description
1 polymer ?
#
loop_
_entity_poly.entity_id
_entity_poly.type
_entity_poly.pdbx_seq_one_letter_code
_entity_poly.pdbx_strand_id
1 'polypeptide(L)'
;VQDYGPDPLKADSDDDGLNDSEELFNYDTDPLDPDSDNDGLLDGAEVALGTNPLDFDSDDGGVIDGVEVLTHETNPLDGSDDLTDLVDNDDDGLTNGQEELYGTDPEDPDSDGDGLNDGHEVLDLGTNATNPDTDADNLGDWWENNVTGTDPLDPDTDGDGLGDWWENNVTDTDPLDPDTDDDLLNDFQENNVTGTDPLDPDTDDDQLLDGAELNEWGTDPLNNETDGDGLYDGDEVNLYETKPDDNDTDDDGLYDGEEVLTYGTNPLDSDSDDDYLNDGLEVLSHGTDPLDPDTDDDGMDDGLEIANYCWPLDPDTDDDGLIDGWEYLRFLEGYLFFPTTNDTDSDGIEDGDEDPDGDGLGVLDEMNTHLTDPLDRDSDGDGLWDGDELDPWNIQLDPVDNIRNYDSWPNSTDSDGDGFGDYAEVVPSNDTYDSRTDPLRSDTDSDGLDDAFELSYYWNVTGDNNTARIWYNEEGWETSDPTDPNTDEDEWGDGDDENPVADVSDEEEGGWGFAPPARGPPVRPDSVNKTELFVWTGRFYNTTTGMGYANIIVSGYLNQTINATGSIIGQNLTDMDGYFNVECSVPADRVAGDWVLRFHVPRTPINSTNTLKESYSPAFPLAVHGYSNLTLIVPPTSPLNATTVVTGILYEQGNLAVGNTVVNLSWLGLVFNTATGSDGSFTFTIDLPSTPGNYSLNASWNGTSFISAAGATGWTDVIDGN
;
A
#
# COMPACT_ATOMS: atom_id res chain seq x y z
N VAL A 1 -2.00 -32.85 72.04
CA VAL A 1 -3.00 -33.31 73.01
C VAL A 1 -4.30 -32.87 72.38
N GLN A 2 -4.97 -33.79 71.69
CA GLN A 2 -6.34 -33.51 71.24
C GLN A 2 -7.19 -33.43 72.49
N ASP A 3 -7.92 -32.34 72.61
CA ASP A 3 -8.92 -32.11 73.65
C ASP A 3 -10.21 -32.69 73.08
N TYR A 4 -10.63 -33.85 73.58
CA TYR A 4 -11.80 -34.58 73.07
C TYR A 4 -13.11 -34.05 73.68
N GLY A 5 -13.07 -33.03 74.54
CA GLY A 5 -14.27 -32.40 75.11
C GLY A 5 -14.91 -32.98 76.39
N PRO A 6 -14.59 -34.18 76.93
CA PRO A 6 -15.33 -34.72 78.09
C PRO A 6 -15.05 -33.93 79.38
N ASP A 7 -16.00 -33.97 80.33
CA ASP A 7 -15.84 -33.29 81.63
C ASP A 7 -14.79 -34.03 82.47
N PRO A 8 -13.59 -33.45 82.72
CA PRO A 8 -12.52 -34.13 83.44
C PRO A 8 -12.83 -34.41 84.92
N LEU A 9 -13.98 -33.96 85.43
CA LEU A 9 -14.49 -34.24 86.78
C LEU A 9 -15.55 -35.34 86.82
N LYS A 10 -16.09 -35.75 85.66
CA LYS A 10 -16.95 -36.90 85.48
C LYS A 10 -16.10 -38.02 84.85
N ALA A 11 -16.40 -39.28 85.16
CA ALA A 11 -15.66 -40.39 84.57
C ALA A 11 -16.34 -40.92 83.31
N ASP A 12 -17.62 -40.61 83.17
CA ASP A 12 -18.61 -41.08 82.21
C ASP A 12 -19.40 -39.80 81.90
N SER A 13 -19.05 -39.13 80.81
CA SER A 13 -19.38 -37.73 80.59
C SER A 13 -20.84 -37.52 80.16
N ASP A 14 -21.46 -38.49 79.53
CA ASP A 14 -22.85 -38.50 79.06
C ASP A 14 -23.81 -39.40 79.88
N ASP A 15 -23.31 -40.15 80.87
CA ASP A 15 -24.06 -41.08 81.74
C ASP A 15 -24.71 -42.28 81.00
N ASP A 16 -24.08 -42.77 79.93
CA ASP A 16 -24.55 -43.90 79.12
C ASP A 16 -24.24 -45.29 79.75
N GLY A 17 -23.23 -45.33 80.62
CA GLY A 17 -22.76 -46.53 81.31
C GLY A 17 -21.38 -47.04 80.89
N LEU A 18 -20.76 -46.45 79.86
CA LEU A 18 -19.32 -46.52 79.60
C LEU A 18 -18.61 -45.39 80.35
N ASN A 19 -17.29 -45.33 80.23
CA ASN A 19 -16.53 -44.22 80.79
C ASN A 19 -15.68 -43.65 79.68
N ASP A 20 -15.32 -42.36 79.74
CA ASP A 20 -14.66 -41.66 78.62
C ASP A 20 -13.40 -42.39 78.10
N SER A 21 -12.74 -43.20 78.95
CA SER A 21 -11.57 -43.99 78.56
C SER A 21 -11.92 -45.35 77.93
N GLU A 22 -13.06 -45.93 78.21
CA GLU A 22 -13.55 -47.13 77.52
C GLU A 22 -14.06 -46.77 76.13
N GLU A 23 -14.79 -45.67 76.01
CA GLU A 23 -15.31 -45.13 74.74
C GLU A 23 -14.17 -44.82 73.78
N LEU A 24 -13.26 -43.90 74.13
CA LEU A 24 -12.15 -43.47 73.25
C LEU A 24 -11.11 -44.53 72.88
N PHE A 25 -10.98 -45.62 73.64
CA PHE A 25 -9.85 -46.55 73.48
C PHE A 25 -10.23 -48.02 73.28
N ASN A 26 -11.47 -48.41 73.57
CA ASN A 26 -11.91 -49.78 73.40
C ASN A 26 -13.05 -49.92 72.39
N TYR A 27 -13.96 -48.94 72.31
CA TYR A 27 -15.16 -49.00 71.48
C TYR A 27 -15.20 -47.94 70.38
N ASP A 28 -14.34 -46.93 70.45
CA ASP A 28 -14.23 -45.82 69.49
C ASP A 28 -15.52 -44.96 69.37
N THR A 29 -16.34 -44.95 70.43
CA THR A 29 -17.56 -44.13 70.57
C THR A 29 -17.27 -42.71 71.10
N ASP A 30 -18.21 -41.77 70.97
CA ASP A 30 -18.04 -40.37 71.40
C ASP A 30 -18.42 -40.18 72.88
N PRO A 31 -17.49 -39.83 73.80
CA PRO A 31 -17.77 -39.64 75.23
C PRO A 31 -18.80 -38.55 75.61
N LEU A 32 -19.32 -37.82 74.63
CA LEU A 32 -20.32 -36.78 74.83
C LEU A 32 -21.68 -37.16 74.22
N ASP A 33 -21.75 -38.28 73.52
CA ASP A 33 -22.94 -38.76 72.84
C ASP A 33 -23.33 -40.15 73.37
N PRO A 34 -24.40 -40.24 74.19
CA PRO A 34 -24.71 -41.47 74.89
C PRO A 34 -25.28 -42.60 74.00
N ASP A 35 -25.43 -42.37 72.69
CA ASP A 35 -25.99 -43.27 71.67
C ASP A 35 -25.33 -42.93 70.32
N SER A 36 -24.15 -43.53 70.07
CA SER A 36 -23.21 -43.12 69.02
C SER A 36 -23.67 -43.47 67.59
N ASP A 37 -24.52 -44.49 67.40
CA ASP A 37 -25.11 -44.83 66.12
C ASP A 37 -26.60 -44.46 65.99
N ASN A 38 -27.18 -43.89 67.05
CA ASN A 38 -28.52 -43.32 67.12
C ASN A 38 -29.64 -44.33 66.85
N ASP A 39 -29.44 -45.59 67.22
CA ASP A 39 -30.44 -46.65 67.08
C ASP A 39 -31.46 -46.70 68.26
N GLY A 40 -31.22 -45.87 69.28
CA GLY A 40 -32.03 -45.74 70.49
C GLY A 40 -31.52 -46.55 71.70
N LEU A 41 -30.44 -47.32 71.54
CA LEU A 41 -29.78 -48.11 72.58
C LEU A 41 -28.46 -47.44 72.98
N LEU A 42 -28.32 -47.11 74.27
CA LEU A 42 -27.10 -46.42 74.73
C LEU A 42 -25.84 -47.28 74.55
N ASP A 43 -24.69 -46.69 74.21
CA ASP A 43 -23.44 -47.42 73.94
C ASP A 43 -23.07 -48.40 75.06
N GLY A 44 -23.24 -47.98 76.31
CA GLY A 44 -23.02 -48.83 77.49
C GLY A 44 -24.01 -49.99 77.64
N ALA A 45 -25.24 -49.83 77.16
CA ALA A 45 -26.23 -50.90 77.10
C ALA A 45 -25.90 -51.89 75.97
N GLU A 46 -25.44 -51.40 74.83
CA GLU A 46 -25.05 -52.19 73.67
C GLU A 46 -23.85 -53.09 73.96
N VAL A 47 -22.78 -52.51 74.52
CA VAL A 47 -21.61 -53.25 74.98
C VAL A 47 -22.01 -54.35 76.00
N ALA A 48 -23.05 -54.11 76.80
CA ALA A 48 -23.56 -55.08 77.75
C ALA A 48 -24.40 -56.20 77.10
N LEU A 49 -25.09 -55.91 75.99
CA LEU A 49 -25.89 -56.86 75.19
C LEU A 49 -25.03 -57.61 74.16
N GLY A 50 -23.86 -57.08 73.82
CA GLY A 50 -22.91 -57.64 72.88
C GLY A 50 -23.12 -57.18 71.44
N THR A 51 -23.96 -56.16 71.23
CA THR A 51 -24.12 -55.39 69.99
C THR A 51 -22.96 -54.41 69.84
N ASN A 52 -22.85 -53.78 68.68
CA ASN A 52 -21.77 -52.89 68.31
C ASN A 52 -22.24 -51.43 68.33
N PRO A 53 -21.73 -50.58 69.26
CA PRO A 53 -22.22 -49.21 69.48
C PRO A 53 -21.84 -48.19 68.40
N LEU A 54 -21.55 -48.66 67.20
CA LEU A 54 -21.20 -47.85 66.02
C LEU A 54 -21.91 -48.41 64.77
N ASP A 55 -22.87 -49.30 64.97
CA ASP A 55 -23.51 -50.11 63.94
C ASP A 55 -24.93 -50.45 64.39
N PHE A 56 -25.86 -49.62 63.91
CA PHE A 56 -27.25 -49.61 64.36
C PHE A 56 -28.00 -50.95 64.15
N ASP A 57 -27.50 -51.89 63.35
CA ASP A 57 -28.07 -53.23 63.12
C ASP A 57 -26.94 -54.27 63.19
N SER A 58 -26.64 -54.76 64.41
CA SER A 58 -25.48 -55.61 64.68
C SER A 58 -25.52 -56.99 64.00
N ASP A 59 -26.68 -57.43 63.51
CA ASP A 59 -26.83 -58.74 62.89
C ASP A 59 -27.28 -58.72 61.42
N ASP A 60 -27.39 -57.54 60.84
CA ASP A 60 -27.83 -57.27 59.47
C ASP A 60 -29.21 -57.91 59.18
N GLY A 61 -30.08 -57.99 60.19
CA GLY A 61 -31.38 -58.65 60.16
C GLY A 61 -32.49 -57.81 59.54
N GLY A 62 -32.30 -56.48 59.50
CA GLY A 62 -33.24 -55.50 58.97
C GLY A 62 -34.14 -54.84 60.02
N VAL A 63 -33.87 -55.07 61.31
CA VAL A 63 -34.44 -54.30 62.44
C VAL A 63 -33.28 -53.87 63.33
N ILE A 64 -33.21 -52.59 63.67
CA ILE A 64 -32.09 -52.02 64.43
C ILE A 64 -32.06 -52.50 65.89
N ASP A 65 -30.88 -52.57 66.51
CA ASP A 65 -30.70 -53.25 67.80
C ASP A 65 -31.56 -52.64 68.91
N GLY A 66 -31.67 -51.30 68.93
CA GLY A 66 -32.52 -50.56 69.84
C GLY A 66 -34.00 -50.92 69.73
N VAL A 67 -34.54 -51.08 68.52
CA VAL A 67 -35.93 -51.51 68.29
C VAL A 67 -36.12 -52.95 68.75
N GLU A 68 -35.19 -53.84 68.40
CA GLU A 68 -35.25 -55.24 68.82
C GLU A 68 -35.30 -55.41 70.35
N VAL A 69 -34.49 -54.62 71.05
CA VAL A 69 -34.37 -54.67 72.51
C VAL A 69 -35.50 -53.92 73.22
N LEU A 70 -35.88 -52.74 72.73
CA LEU A 70 -36.79 -51.83 73.45
C LEU A 70 -38.26 -52.03 73.08
N THR A 71 -38.57 -52.45 71.84
CA THR A 71 -39.95 -52.52 71.34
C THR A 71 -40.38 -53.93 70.92
N HIS A 72 -39.58 -54.65 70.12
CA HIS A 72 -39.94 -55.94 69.53
C HIS A 72 -39.69 -57.14 70.46
N GLU A 73 -38.83 -56.98 71.46
CA GLU A 73 -38.36 -58.07 72.33
C GLU A 73 -37.75 -59.26 71.53
N THR A 74 -37.13 -58.96 70.38
CA THR A 74 -36.33 -59.89 69.54
C THR A 74 -34.86 -59.83 69.93
N ASN A 75 -34.01 -60.62 69.28
CA ASN A 75 -32.60 -60.72 69.67
C ASN A 75 -31.71 -59.95 68.69
N PRO A 76 -31.02 -58.86 69.12
CA PRO A 76 -30.16 -58.00 68.29
C PRO A 76 -28.85 -58.64 67.80
N LEU A 77 -28.81 -59.97 67.78
CA LEU A 77 -27.67 -60.78 67.37
C LEU A 77 -28.14 -62.04 66.59
N ASP A 78 -29.43 -62.14 66.26
CA ASP A 78 -30.05 -63.19 65.44
C ASP A 78 -31.09 -62.62 64.46
N GLY A 79 -30.59 -62.06 63.34
CA GLY A 79 -31.31 -61.55 62.16
C GLY A 79 -32.40 -62.43 61.54
N SER A 80 -32.66 -63.62 62.11
CA SER A 80 -33.70 -64.55 61.70
C SER A 80 -34.93 -64.57 62.61
N ASP A 81 -34.87 -63.91 63.77
CA ASP A 81 -36.01 -63.74 64.67
C ASP A 81 -36.65 -62.35 64.64
N ASP A 82 -36.06 -61.45 63.86
CA ASP A 82 -36.55 -60.13 63.54
C ASP A 82 -37.98 -60.18 63.05
N LEU A 83 -38.74 -59.21 63.55
CA LEU A 83 -40.08 -58.93 63.06
C LEU A 83 -40.01 -58.00 61.85
N THR A 84 -39.18 -58.36 60.85
CA THR A 84 -39.14 -57.78 59.50
C THR A 84 -40.38 -58.16 58.68
N ASP A 85 -41.57 -58.21 59.31
CA ASP A 85 -42.81 -58.51 58.60
C ASP A 85 -42.77 -57.69 57.29
N LEU A 86 -42.73 -58.39 56.14
CA LEU A 86 -42.68 -57.85 54.76
C LEU A 86 -43.94 -57.03 54.41
N VAL A 87 -44.55 -56.46 55.44
CA VAL A 87 -45.71 -55.60 55.47
C VAL A 87 -45.12 -54.21 55.33
N ASP A 88 -45.17 -53.78 54.09
CA ASP A 88 -45.18 -52.39 53.66
C ASP A 88 -46.68 -52.06 53.57
N ASN A 89 -47.19 -51.31 54.54
CA ASN A 89 -48.63 -51.18 54.79
C ASN A 89 -49.31 -50.24 53.80
N ASP A 90 -48.58 -49.23 53.35
CA ASP A 90 -49.01 -48.20 52.41
C ASP A 90 -48.41 -48.36 51.00
N ASP A 91 -47.61 -49.41 50.80
CA ASP A 91 -47.01 -49.84 49.53
C ASP A 91 -46.04 -48.80 48.95
N ASP A 92 -45.28 -48.10 49.80
CA ASP A 92 -44.38 -46.99 49.43
C ASP A 92 -42.93 -47.43 49.13
N GLY A 93 -42.56 -48.65 49.55
CA GLY A 93 -41.23 -49.24 49.37
C GLY A 93 -40.42 -49.43 50.66
N LEU A 94 -40.82 -48.83 51.77
CA LEU A 94 -40.28 -49.09 53.11
C LEU A 94 -41.15 -50.15 53.82
N THR A 95 -40.51 -50.98 54.62
CA THR A 95 -41.25 -51.86 55.55
C THR A 95 -41.59 -51.09 56.81
N ASN A 96 -42.67 -51.49 57.51
CA ASN A 96 -43.05 -50.89 58.80
C ASN A 96 -41.89 -50.79 59.83
N GLY A 97 -40.90 -51.70 59.76
CA GLY A 97 -39.70 -51.64 60.62
C GLY A 97 -38.66 -50.61 60.15
N GLN A 98 -38.52 -50.41 58.84
CA GLN A 98 -37.70 -49.33 58.28
C GLN A 98 -38.33 -47.97 58.54
N GLU A 99 -39.66 -47.86 58.50
CA GLU A 99 -40.36 -46.62 58.79
C GLU A 99 -40.20 -46.20 60.26
N GLU A 100 -40.19 -47.15 61.20
CA GLU A 100 -39.84 -46.86 62.60
C GLU A 100 -38.40 -46.33 62.75
N LEU A 101 -37.46 -46.82 61.94
CA LEU A 101 -36.07 -46.34 61.90
C LEU A 101 -35.98 -44.92 61.31
N TYR A 102 -36.61 -44.67 60.16
CA TYR A 102 -36.54 -43.36 59.49
C TYR A 102 -37.51 -42.32 60.09
N GLY A 103 -38.33 -42.72 61.05
CA GLY A 103 -39.27 -41.83 61.76
C GLY A 103 -40.52 -41.48 60.96
N THR A 104 -40.80 -42.23 59.90
CA THR A 104 -41.95 -42.08 59.00
C THR A 104 -43.18 -42.84 59.54
N ASP A 105 -44.38 -42.57 59.02
CA ASP A 105 -45.66 -43.17 59.48
C ASP A 105 -45.99 -44.44 58.68
N PRO A 106 -46.01 -45.65 59.30
CA PRO A 106 -46.28 -46.93 58.63
C PRO A 106 -47.67 -47.14 58.01
N GLU A 107 -48.45 -46.09 57.82
CA GLU A 107 -49.76 -46.10 57.19
C GLU A 107 -49.96 -44.87 56.27
N ASP A 108 -48.94 -44.03 56.07
CA ASP A 108 -48.95 -42.84 55.22
C ASP A 108 -47.69 -42.80 54.34
N PRO A 109 -47.81 -43.07 53.02
CA PRO A 109 -46.67 -43.31 52.15
C PRO A 109 -45.87 -42.04 51.79
N ASP A 110 -46.13 -40.92 52.47
CA ASP A 110 -45.66 -39.54 52.24
C ASP A 110 -45.84 -38.79 53.57
N SER A 111 -44.90 -39.00 54.48
CA SER A 111 -44.99 -38.66 55.90
C SER A 111 -44.94 -37.17 56.19
N ASP A 112 -44.27 -36.38 55.35
CA ASP A 112 -44.20 -34.92 55.47
C ASP A 112 -45.16 -34.18 54.53
N GLY A 113 -45.75 -34.87 53.56
CA GLY A 113 -46.79 -34.38 52.68
C GLY A 113 -46.28 -33.48 51.56
N ASP A 114 -45.02 -33.60 51.16
CA ASP A 114 -44.41 -32.83 50.07
C ASP A 114 -44.78 -33.39 48.68
N GLY A 115 -45.21 -34.67 48.63
CA GLY A 115 -45.64 -35.37 47.44
C GLY A 115 -44.63 -36.36 46.85
N LEU A 116 -43.47 -36.54 47.48
CA LEU A 116 -42.59 -37.70 47.33
C LEU A 116 -43.04 -38.82 48.29
N ASN A 117 -42.63 -40.04 47.99
CA ASN A 117 -42.93 -41.16 48.85
C ASN A 117 -41.74 -41.42 49.78
N ASP A 118 -41.97 -41.78 51.03
CA ASP A 118 -40.89 -41.96 52.02
C ASP A 118 -39.83 -42.95 51.53
N GLY A 119 -40.26 -44.05 50.91
CA GLY A 119 -39.36 -45.03 50.29
C GLY A 119 -38.57 -44.50 49.09
N HIS A 120 -39.12 -43.58 48.30
CA HIS A 120 -38.38 -42.95 47.19
C HIS A 120 -37.35 -41.95 47.72
N GLU A 121 -37.72 -41.16 48.72
CA GLU A 121 -36.83 -40.21 49.37
C GLU A 121 -35.64 -40.90 50.02
N VAL A 122 -35.91 -41.90 50.86
CA VAL A 122 -34.85 -42.59 51.60
C VAL A 122 -33.99 -43.49 50.72
N LEU A 123 -34.61 -44.26 49.79
CA LEU A 123 -33.87 -45.28 49.03
C LEU A 123 -33.25 -44.77 47.74
N ASP A 124 -33.87 -43.78 47.10
CA ASP A 124 -33.44 -43.28 45.78
C ASP A 124 -32.78 -41.90 45.84
N LEU A 125 -33.32 -40.94 46.61
CA LEU A 125 -32.80 -39.56 46.67
C LEU A 125 -31.81 -39.31 47.82
N GLY A 126 -31.95 -40.02 48.94
CA GLY A 126 -31.21 -39.76 50.17
C GLY A 126 -31.73 -38.56 50.98
N THR A 127 -32.93 -38.06 50.65
CA THR A 127 -33.59 -36.94 51.35
C THR A 127 -34.26 -37.40 52.64
N ASN A 128 -34.66 -36.45 53.48
CA ASN A 128 -35.31 -36.72 54.75
C ASN A 128 -36.84 -36.73 54.58
N ALA A 129 -37.43 -37.93 54.48
CA ALA A 129 -38.87 -38.17 54.35
C ALA A 129 -39.79 -37.64 55.48
N THR A 130 -39.22 -36.95 56.48
CA THR A 130 -39.98 -36.24 57.52
C THR A 130 -39.83 -34.72 57.44
N ASN A 131 -39.13 -34.22 56.43
CA ASN A 131 -38.81 -32.83 56.21
C ASN A 131 -38.94 -32.48 54.72
N PRO A 132 -39.95 -31.68 54.32
CA PRO A 132 -40.33 -31.47 52.93
C PRO A 132 -39.38 -30.55 52.12
N ASP A 133 -38.20 -30.28 52.67
CA ASP A 133 -37.17 -29.32 52.23
C ASP A 133 -35.88 -29.68 53.01
N THR A 134 -35.15 -30.67 52.49
CA THR A 134 -34.07 -31.38 53.18
C THR A 134 -32.87 -30.50 53.48
N ASP A 135 -32.46 -29.65 52.53
CA ASP A 135 -31.30 -28.77 52.66
C ASP A 135 -31.64 -27.37 53.24
N ALA A 136 -32.94 -27.07 53.38
CA ALA A 136 -33.48 -25.85 53.97
C ALA A 136 -33.21 -24.56 53.15
N ASP A 137 -33.15 -24.67 51.82
CA ASP A 137 -32.96 -23.54 50.91
C ASP A 137 -34.28 -22.81 50.55
N ASN A 138 -35.44 -23.37 50.96
CA ASN A 138 -36.83 -22.96 50.67
C ASN A 138 -37.41 -23.45 49.33
N LEU A 139 -36.67 -24.23 48.56
CA LEU A 139 -37.11 -25.09 47.48
C LEU A 139 -37.38 -26.49 48.09
N GLY A 140 -38.52 -27.09 47.79
CA GLY A 140 -38.89 -28.36 48.41
C GLY A 140 -38.44 -29.54 47.55
N ASP A 141 -38.09 -30.65 48.18
CA ASP A 141 -37.52 -31.85 47.56
C ASP A 141 -38.34 -32.35 46.36
N TRP A 142 -39.67 -32.35 46.46
CA TRP A 142 -40.54 -32.68 45.33
C TRP A 142 -40.32 -31.78 44.11
N TRP A 143 -40.20 -30.47 44.32
CA TRP A 143 -40.02 -29.48 43.26
C TRP A 143 -38.66 -29.62 42.61
N GLU A 144 -37.63 -29.83 43.41
CA GLU A 144 -36.26 -30.03 42.96
C GLU A 144 -36.16 -31.27 42.08
N ASN A 145 -36.64 -32.41 42.57
CA ASN A 145 -36.57 -33.66 41.84
C ASN A 145 -37.49 -33.69 40.58
N ASN A 146 -38.64 -33.00 40.58
CA ASN A 146 -39.63 -33.11 39.49
C ASN A 146 -39.72 -31.90 38.55
N VAL A 147 -39.21 -30.73 38.94
CA VAL A 147 -39.41 -29.47 38.22
C VAL A 147 -38.10 -28.82 37.81
N THR A 148 -37.22 -28.47 38.75
CA THR A 148 -35.95 -27.77 38.45
C THR A 148 -34.85 -28.74 38.06
N GLY A 149 -34.80 -29.93 38.68
CA GLY A 149 -33.73 -30.91 38.51
C GLY A 149 -32.50 -30.60 39.36
N THR A 150 -32.62 -29.70 40.33
CA THR A 150 -31.62 -29.37 41.34
C THR A 150 -31.44 -30.51 42.35
N ASP A 151 -30.34 -30.50 43.11
CA ASP A 151 -30.01 -31.52 44.11
C ASP A 151 -30.67 -31.17 45.46
N PRO A 152 -31.69 -31.92 45.94
CA PRO A 152 -32.38 -31.61 47.20
C PRO A 152 -31.53 -31.70 48.48
N LEU A 153 -30.26 -32.05 48.33
CA LEU A 153 -29.27 -32.14 49.40
C LEU A 153 -28.26 -31.00 49.38
N ASP A 154 -28.31 -30.10 48.38
CA ASP A 154 -27.37 -29.01 48.18
C ASP A 154 -28.11 -27.69 47.85
N PRO A 155 -28.11 -26.70 48.77
CA PRO A 155 -28.90 -25.48 48.63
C PRO A 155 -28.41 -24.49 47.54
N ASP A 156 -27.44 -24.92 46.73
CA ASP A 156 -26.69 -24.20 45.69
C ASP A 156 -26.08 -25.28 44.76
N THR A 157 -26.90 -25.82 43.85
CA THR A 157 -26.62 -27.03 43.09
C THR A 157 -25.42 -26.89 42.15
N ASP A 158 -25.23 -25.72 41.55
CA ASP A 158 -24.11 -25.46 40.64
C ASP A 158 -22.87 -24.86 41.33
N GLY A 159 -23.03 -24.39 42.56
CA GLY A 159 -21.96 -23.94 43.44
C GLY A 159 -21.40 -22.57 43.08
N ASP A 160 -22.19 -21.71 42.43
CA ASP A 160 -21.78 -20.36 42.02
C ASP A 160 -21.86 -19.33 43.17
N GLY A 161 -22.62 -19.66 44.24
CA GLY A 161 -22.85 -18.84 45.43
C GLY A 161 -24.24 -18.20 45.52
N LEU A 162 -25.09 -18.40 44.52
CA LEU A 162 -26.51 -18.06 44.45
C LEU A 162 -27.30 -19.35 44.70
N GLY A 163 -28.26 -19.33 45.63
CA GLY A 163 -28.98 -20.55 45.99
C GLY A 163 -30.16 -20.82 45.07
N ASP A 164 -30.49 -22.09 44.86
CA ASP A 164 -31.48 -22.58 43.89
C ASP A 164 -32.85 -21.89 44.01
N TRP A 165 -33.34 -21.70 45.24
CA TRP A 165 -34.58 -20.96 45.46
C TRP A 165 -34.53 -19.53 44.92
N TRP A 166 -33.40 -18.84 45.12
CA TRP A 166 -33.21 -17.45 44.69
C TRP A 166 -33.16 -17.35 43.18
N GLU A 167 -32.46 -18.26 42.52
CA GLU A 167 -32.35 -18.33 41.08
C GLU A 167 -33.71 -18.54 40.42
N ASN A 168 -34.44 -19.55 40.88
CA ASN A 168 -35.74 -19.89 40.32
C ASN A 168 -36.86 -18.87 40.65
N ASN A 169 -36.73 -18.04 41.69
CA ASN A 169 -37.82 -17.15 42.14
C ASN A 169 -37.51 -15.65 42.15
N VAL A 170 -36.23 -15.25 42.01
CA VAL A 170 -35.79 -13.85 42.15
C VAL A 170 -35.02 -13.37 40.93
N THR A 171 -33.98 -14.08 40.50
CA THR A 171 -33.15 -13.68 39.34
C THR A 171 -33.63 -14.29 38.03
N ASP A 172 -34.43 -15.36 38.07
CA ASP A 172 -34.84 -16.15 36.89
C ASP A 172 -33.63 -16.77 36.14
N THR A 173 -32.51 -16.97 36.82
CA THR A 173 -31.29 -17.66 36.33
C THR A 173 -31.44 -19.19 36.38
N ASP A 174 -30.55 -19.94 35.72
CA ASP A 174 -30.58 -21.41 35.68
C ASP A 174 -29.78 -22.02 36.86
N PRO A 175 -30.42 -22.59 37.89
CA PRO A 175 -29.73 -23.12 39.08
C PRO A 175 -28.88 -24.37 38.84
N LEU A 176 -28.68 -24.74 37.58
CA LEU A 176 -27.82 -25.84 37.15
C LEU A 176 -26.63 -25.34 36.32
N ASP A 177 -26.53 -24.04 36.09
CA ASP A 177 -25.53 -23.40 35.24
C ASP A 177 -24.96 -22.16 35.94
N PRO A 178 -23.71 -22.21 36.43
CA PRO A 178 -23.15 -21.15 37.26
C PRO A 178 -22.80 -19.87 36.48
N ASP A 179 -23.26 -19.72 35.25
CA ASP A 179 -23.02 -18.60 34.32
C ASP A 179 -24.13 -18.71 33.26
N THR A 180 -25.31 -18.16 33.57
CA THR A 180 -26.55 -18.44 32.84
C THR A 180 -26.52 -17.93 31.40
N ASP A 181 -25.81 -16.84 31.12
CA ASP A 181 -25.74 -16.20 29.80
C ASP A 181 -24.40 -16.40 29.06
N ASP A 182 -23.48 -17.19 29.64
CA ASP A 182 -22.20 -17.61 29.07
C ASP A 182 -21.23 -16.44 28.79
N ASP A 183 -21.24 -15.39 29.62
CA ASP A 183 -20.48 -14.15 29.41
C ASP A 183 -19.11 -14.12 30.13
N LEU A 184 -18.82 -15.16 30.93
CA LEU A 184 -17.63 -15.36 31.79
C LEU A 184 -17.70 -14.75 33.20
N LEU A 185 -18.82 -14.16 33.60
CA LEU A 185 -19.17 -13.87 34.98
C LEU A 185 -20.16 -14.92 35.48
N ASN A 186 -20.13 -15.20 36.78
CA ASN A 186 -21.17 -16.05 37.35
C ASN A 186 -22.32 -15.21 37.88
N ASP A 187 -23.51 -15.79 37.92
CA ASP A 187 -24.75 -15.13 38.31
C ASP A 187 -24.64 -14.45 39.69
N PHE A 188 -23.93 -15.07 40.63
CA PHE A 188 -23.60 -14.45 41.91
C PHE A 188 -22.74 -13.18 41.77
N GLN A 189 -21.69 -13.19 40.96
CA GLN A 189 -20.84 -12.03 40.71
C GLN A 189 -21.64 -10.89 40.10
N GLU A 190 -22.49 -11.21 39.14
CA GLU A 190 -23.29 -10.22 38.45
C GLU A 190 -24.29 -9.54 39.38
N ASN A 191 -25.11 -10.34 40.07
CA ASN A 191 -26.14 -9.82 40.96
C ASN A 191 -25.58 -9.11 42.21
N ASN A 192 -24.44 -9.56 42.76
CA ASN A 192 -23.93 -9.07 44.05
C ASN A 192 -22.65 -8.22 43.98
N VAL A 193 -21.91 -8.22 42.87
CA VAL A 193 -20.59 -7.57 42.75
C VAL A 193 -20.57 -6.49 41.68
N THR A 194 -20.87 -6.82 40.42
CA THR A 194 -20.79 -5.87 39.28
C THR A 194 -22.09 -5.08 39.14
N GLY A 195 -23.24 -5.74 39.30
CA GLY A 195 -24.57 -5.16 39.05
C GLY A 195 -25.02 -5.26 37.60
N THR A 196 -24.37 -6.13 36.82
CA THR A 196 -24.77 -6.56 35.47
C THR A 196 -26.00 -7.47 35.53
N ASP A 197 -26.65 -7.70 34.38
CA ASP A 197 -27.85 -8.54 34.28
C ASP A 197 -27.44 -9.98 33.91
N PRO A 198 -27.56 -10.98 34.82
CA PRO A 198 -27.09 -12.37 34.57
C PRO A 198 -27.89 -13.16 33.53
N LEU A 199 -28.72 -12.47 32.75
CA LEU A 199 -29.51 -13.00 31.66
C LEU A 199 -29.20 -12.28 30.33
N ASP A 200 -28.29 -11.32 30.36
CA ASP A 200 -27.92 -10.46 29.25
C ASP A 200 -26.38 -10.32 29.21
N PRO A 201 -25.70 -11.04 28.32
CA PRO A 201 -24.24 -11.18 28.37
C PRO A 201 -23.47 -9.92 27.94
N ASP A 202 -24.17 -8.81 27.72
CA ASP A 202 -23.71 -7.49 27.27
C ASP A 202 -24.73 -6.45 27.81
N THR A 203 -24.57 -6.07 29.08
CA THR A 203 -25.57 -5.32 29.85
C THR A 203 -25.78 -3.90 29.32
N ASP A 204 -24.76 -3.28 28.72
CA ASP A 204 -24.82 -1.91 28.23
C ASP A 204 -24.96 -1.76 26.70
N ASP A 205 -25.16 -2.89 26.01
CA ASP A 205 -25.47 -3.02 24.58
C ASP A 205 -24.36 -2.46 23.65
N ASP A 206 -23.09 -2.59 24.04
CA ASP A 206 -21.95 -2.03 23.31
C ASP A 206 -21.24 -3.04 22.38
N GLN A 207 -21.64 -4.32 22.44
CA GLN A 207 -21.08 -5.49 21.74
C GLN A 207 -19.81 -6.08 22.34
N LEU A 208 -19.45 -5.69 23.56
CA LEU A 208 -18.45 -6.33 24.41
C LEU A 208 -19.18 -7.09 25.53
N LEU A 209 -18.66 -8.26 25.92
CA LEU A 209 -19.31 -9.06 26.97
C LEU A 209 -18.88 -8.54 28.34
N ASP A 210 -19.80 -8.49 29.32
CA ASP A 210 -19.51 -7.90 30.64
C ASP A 210 -18.30 -8.58 31.31
N GLY A 211 -18.21 -9.90 31.20
CA GLY A 211 -17.07 -10.67 31.67
C GLY A 211 -15.76 -10.37 30.92
N ALA A 212 -15.81 -10.06 29.62
CA ALA A 212 -14.63 -9.66 28.85
C ALA A 212 -14.16 -8.25 29.23
N GLU A 213 -15.09 -7.34 29.43
CA GLU A 213 -14.83 -5.97 29.88
C GLU A 213 -14.03 -5.96 31.18
N LEU A 214 -14.50 -6.67 32.20
CA LEU A 214 -13.83 -6.67 33.50
C LEU A 214 -12.49 -7.41 33.49
N ASN A 215 -12.41 -8.55 32.78
CA ASN A 215 -11.27 -9.46 32.88
C ASN A 215 -10.16 -9.21 31.86
N GLU A 216 -10.49 -8.64 30.68
CA GLU A 216 -9.56 -8.44 29.57
C GLU A 216 -9.26 -6.96 29.30
N TRP A 217 -10.30 -6.12 29.24
CA TRP A 217 -10.18 -4.73 28.75
C TRP A 217 -10.08 -3.68 29.87
N GLY A 218 -10.62 -3.97 31.06
CA GLY A 218 -10.64 -3.04 32.18
C GLY A 218 -11.70 -1.95 32.07
N THR A 219 -12.72 -2.15 31.23
CA THR A 219 -13.86 -1.25 31.01
C THR A 219 -14.96 -1.47 32.05
N ASP A 220 -15.96 -0.58 32.08
CA ASP A 220 -17.10 -0.65 33.00
C ASP A 220 -18.33 -1.21 32.27
N PRO A 221 -18.78 -2.45 32.58
CA PRO A 221 -19.85 -3.16 31.84
C PRO A 221 -21.26 -2.59 32.00
N LEU A 222 -21.36 -1.39 32.58
CA LEU A 222 -22.59 -0.62 32.72
C LEU A 222 -22.50 0.73 31.99
N ASN A 223 -21.43 0.94 31.23
CA ASN A 223 -21.09 2.16 30.55
C ASN A 223 -20.32 1.89 29.25
N ASN A 224 -21.09 1.81 28.18
CA ASN A 224 -20.72 1.63 26.78
C ASN A 224 -19.77 2.68 26.16
N GLU A 225 -19.11 3.53 26.96
CA GLU A 225 -18.22 4.63 26.56
C GLU A 225 -17.31 4.94 27.78
N THR A 226 -16.44 4.00 28.15
CA THR A 226 -15.69 4.00 29.42
C THR A 226 -14.85 5.24 29.62
N ASP A 227 -14.10 5.65 28.60
CA ASP A 227 -13.21 6.80 28.66
C ASP A 227 -13.89 8.12 28.21
N GLY A 228 -15.03 8.01 27.53
CA GLY A 228 -15.90 9.10 27.10
C GLY A 228 -15.34 9.93 25.94
N ASP A 229 -14.62 9.30 25.02
CA ASP A 229 -13.98 9.93 23.87
C ASP A 229 -14.94 10.09 22.64
N GLY A 230 -16.05 9.35 22.61
CA GLY A 230 -17.04 9.34 21.54
C GLY A 230 -17.24 7.98 20.84
N LEU A 231 -16.43 6.96 21.15
CA LEU A 231 -16.52 5.60 20.64
C LEU A 231 -17.03 4.63 21.70
N TYR A 232 -17.75 3.59 21.27
CA TYR A 232 -18.18 2.53 22.18
C TYR A 232 -17.05 1.54 22.41
N ASP A 233 -16.89 1.04 23.63
CA ASP A 233 -15.77 0.16 24.01
C ASP A 233 -15.71 -1.08 23.09
N GLY A 234 -16.87 -1.64 22.77
CA GLY A 234 -17.00 -2.72 21.78
C GLY A 234 -16.57 -2.34 20.36
N ASP A 235 -16.81 -1.11 19.89
CA ASP A 235 -16.35 -0.64 18.57
C ASP A 235 -14.83 -0.39 18.59
N GLU A 236 -14.30 0.15 19.67
CA GLU A 236 -12.85 0.34 19.86
C GLU A 236 -12.10 -0.98 19.77
N VAL A 237 -12.56 -2.00 20.50
CA VAL A 237 -11.93 -3.33 20.48
C VAL A 237 -12.10 -4.03 19.13
N ASN A 238 -13.30 -4.02 18.56
CA ASN A 238 -13.64 -4.88 17.42
C ASN A 238 -13.40 -4.24 16.04
N LEU A 239 -13.40 -2.91 15.94
CA LEU A 239 -13.33 -2.17 14.68
C LEU A 239 -12.08 -1.32 14.57
N TYR A 240 -11.75 -0.53 15.59
CA TYR A 240 -10.65 0.44 15.55
C TYR A 240 -9.33 -0.09 16.12
N GLU A 241 -9.39 -1.17 16.90
CA GLU A 241 -8.26 -1.77 17.63
C GLU A 241 -7.58 -0.78 18.61
N THR A 242 -8.32 0.23 19.09
CA THR A 242 -7.91 1.22 20.09
C THR A 242 -8.06 0.68 21.52
N LYS A 243 -7.61 1.44 22.53
CA LYS A 243 -7.71 1.07 23.94
C LYS A 243 -8.96 1.71 24.56
N PRO A 244 -10.01 0.93 24.89
CA PRO A 244 -11.29 1.50 25.37
C PRO A 244 -11.27 2.14 26.76
N ASP A 245 -10.14 2.03 27.48
CA ASP A 245 -9.91 2.71 28.76
C ASP A 245 -9.03 3.96 28.63
N ASP A 246 -8.70 4.38 27.41
CA ASP A 246 -7.69 5.39 27.08
C ASP A 246 -8.08 6.24 25.87
N ASN A 247 -8.62 7.42 26.16
CA ASN A 247 -9.29 8.32 25.21
C ASN A 247 -8.40 8.98 24.13
N ASP A 248 -7.15 8.55 23.99
CA ASP A 248 -6.08 9.06 23.10
C ASP A 248 -5.02 7.95 23.04
N THR A 249 -5.26 6.95 22.20
CA THR A 249 -4.54 5.67 22.23
C THR A 249 -3.06 5.80 21.84
N ASP A 250 -2.74 6.73 20.95
CA ASP A 250 -1.40 6.96 20.41
C ASP A 250 -0.65 8.17 21.02
N ASP A 251 -1.28 8.88 21.97
CA ASP A 251 -0.74 9.99 22.74
C ASP A 251 -0.38 11.23 21.89
N ASP A 252 -1.08 11.49 20.78
CA ASP A 252 -0.80 12.61 19.88
C ASP A 252 -1.52 13.92 20.28
N GLY A 253 -2.56 13.80 21.12
CA GLY A 253 -3.35 14.91 21.66
C GLY A 253 -4.74 15.10 21.04
N LEU A 254 -5.13 14.29 20.05
CA LEU A 254 -6.51 14.08 19.62
C LEU A 254 -7.12 12.89 20.36
N TYR A 255 -8.45 12.86 20.44
CA TYR A 255 -9.14 11.70 21.00
C TYR A 255 -9.48 10.72 19.88
N ASP A 256 -9.43 9.41 20.14
CA ASP A 256 -9.66 8.38 19.11
C ASP A 256 -11.01 8.60 18.40
N GLY A 257 -12.05 8.96 19.16
CA GLY A 257 -13.35 9.36 18.63
C GLY A 257 -13.35 10.65 17.81
N GLU A 258 -12.53 11.65 18.15
CA GLU A 258 -12.36 12.85 17.31
C GLU A 258 -11.67 12.52 15.99
N GLU A 259 -10.62 11.72 16.03
CA GLU A 259 -9.89 11.25 14.86
C GLU A 259 -10.81 10.49 13.90
N VAL A 260 -11.50 9.46 14.39
CA VAL A 260 -12.38 8.64 13.57
C VAL A 260 -13.60 9.41 13.04
N LEU A 261 -14.26 10.21 13.88
CA LEU A 261 -15.56 10.81 13.55
C LEU A 261 -15.44 12.18 12.89
N THR A 262 -14.32 12.89 13.08
CA THR A 262 -14.15 14.29 12.65
C THR A 262 -13.04 14.46 11.61
N TYR A 263 -11.84 13.97 11.88
CA TYR A 263 -10.65 14.26 11.06
C TYR A 263 -10.39 13.18 10.00
N GLY A 264 -10.76 11.93 10.27
CA GLY A 264 -10.49 10.78 9.40
C GLY A 264 -9.06 10.26 9.50
N THR A 265 -8.32 10.68 10.53
CA THR A 265 -6.98 10.19 10.90
C THR A 265 -7.03 8.81 11.54
N ASN A 266 -5.87 8.19 11.73
CA ASN A 266 -5.74 6.86 12.29
C ASN A 266 -5.41 6.92 13.80
N PRO A 267 -6.33 6.50 14.71
CA PRO A 267 -6.14 6.62 16.16
C PRO A 267 -5.08 5.70 16.78
N LEU A 268 -4.30 5.04 15.94
CA LEU A 268 -3.18 4.18 16.33
C LEU A 268 -1.84 4.72 15.82
N ASP A 269 -1.85 5.86 15.13
CA ASP A 269 -0.72 6.42 14.41
C ASP A 269 -0.70 7.93 14.52
N SER A 270 0.20 8.42 15.38
CA SER A 270 0.25 9.81 15.83
C SER A 270 0.63 10.84 14.75
N ASP A 271 0.79 10.42 13.50
CA ASP A 271 1.30 11.14 12.32
C ASP A 271 0.78 10.38 11.08
N SER A 272 -0.48 10.64 10.71
CA SER A 272 -1.27 9.84 9.76
C SER A 272 -0.80 9.93 8.31
N ASP A 273 -0.15 11.03 7.92
CA ASP A 273 0.36 11.26 6.57
C ASP A 273 1.89 11.18 6.43
N ASP A 274 2.58 10.82 7.52
CA ASP A 274 4.03 10.55 7.60
C ASP A 274 4.91 11.78 7.29
N ASP A 275 4.45 12.99 7.62
CA ASP A 275 5.11 14.27 7.29
C ASP A 275 6.03 14.80 8.43
N TYR A 276 6.11 14.06 9.54
CA TYR A 276 6.82 14.39 10.79
C TYR A 276 6.15 15.43 11.71
N LEU A 277 4.88 15.76 11.49
CA LEU A 277 4.05 16.61 12.32
C LEU A 277 2.83 15.83 12.80
N ASN A 278 2.72 15.63 14.12
CA ASN A 278 1.61 14.86 14.66
C ASN A 278 0.23 15.49 14.39
N ASP A 279 -0.79 14.67 14.09
CA ASP A 279 -2.14 15.09 13.73
C ASP A 279 -2.74 16.07 14.77
N GLY A 280 -2.54 15.81 16.06
CA GLY A 280 -2.95 16.70 17.13
C GLY A 280 -2.27 18.07 17.11
N LEU A 281 -0.99 18.16 16.71
CA LEU A 281 -0.30 19.44 16.54
C LEU A 281 -0.82 20.20 15.32
N GLU A 282 -1.04 19.48 14.23
CA GLU A 282 -1.61 20.02 13.01
C GLU A 282 -2.95 20.68 13.28
N VAL A 283 -3.90 19.92 13.80
CA VAL A 283 -5.26 20.40 14.08
C VAL A 283 -5.27 21.50 15.14
N LEU A 284 -4.57 21.32 16.27
CA LEU A 284 -4.72 22.19 17.44
C LEU A 284 -3.84 23.45 17.38
N SER A 285 -2.72 23.41 16.65
CA SER A 285 -1.70 24.47 16.68
C SER A 285 -1.40 25.10 15.32
N HIS A 286 -1.32 24.30 14.25
CA HIS A 286 -0.83 24.77 12.95
C HIS A 286 -1.96 25.07 11.96
N GLY A 287 -3.07 24.34 12.04
CA GLY A 287 -4.23 24.45 11.17
C GLY A 287 -4.05 23.78 9.80
N THR A 288 -3.07 22.89 9.68
CA THR A 288 -2.80 22.03 8.52
C THR A 288 -3.80 20.87 8.46
N ASP A 289 -3.84 20.15 7.34
CA ASP A 289 -4.71 18.98 7.13
C ASP A 289 -3.93 17.70 7.47
N PRO A 290 -4.26 16.96 8.55
CA PRO A 290 -3.48 15.82 9.03
C PRO A 290 -3.53 14.54 8.16
N LEU A 291 -3.98 14.70 6.93
CA LEU A 291 -4.06 13.66 5.91
C LEU A 291 -3.37 14.10 4.61
N ASP A 292 -2.74 15.27 4.61
CA ASP A 292 -2.10 15.89 3.48
C ASP A 292 -0.72 16.42 3.93
N PRO A 293 0.38 15.71 3.60
CA PRO A 293 1.68 15.99 4.17
C PRO A 293 2.28 17.34 3.73
N ASP A 294 1.65 18.04 2.78
CA ASP A 294 2.04 19.33 2.20
C ASP A 294 0.74 20.13 1.95
N THR A 295 0.25 20.82 2.99
CA THR A 295 -1.11 21.40 3.01
C THR A 295 -1.30 22.51 1.96
N ASP A 296 -0.24 23.24 1.60
CA ASP A 296 -0.32 24.36 0.65
C ASP A 296 0.24 24.06 -0.75
N ASP A 297 0.60 22.80 -1.02
CA ASP A 297 1.02 22.24 -2.31
C ASP A 297 2.29 22.91 -2.89
N ASP A 298 3.23 23.31 -2.03
CA ASP A 298 4.42 24.07 -2.43
C ASP A 298 5.68 23.18 -2.66
N GLY A 299 5.57 21.90 -2.27
CA GLY A 299 6.63 20.91 -2.37
C GLY A 299 7.49 20.75 -1.12
N MET A 300 7.10 21.32 0.01
CA MET A 300 7.73 21.17 1.32
C MET A 300 6.72 20.61 2.34
N ASP A 301 7.02 19.45 2.91
CA ASP A 301 6.12 18.83 3.89
C ASP A 301 5.90 19.75 5.14
N ASP A 302 4.69 19.78 5.72
CA ASP A 302 4.31 20.73 6.78
C ASP A 302 5.23 20.61 8.01
N GLY A 303 5.57 19.39 8.42
CA GLY A 303 6.53 19.11 9.49
C GLY A 303 7.94 19.63 9.19
N LEU A 304 8.35 19.61 7.92
CA LEU A 304 9.63 20.15 7.48
C LEU A 304 9.63 21.69 7.48
N GLU A 305 8.53 22.31 7.09
CA GLU A 305 8.34 23.75 7.15
C GLU A 305 8.44 24.28 8.59
N ILE A 306 7.74 23.65 9.52
CA ILE A 306 7.81 24.01 10.95
C ILE A 306 9.24 23.85 11.49
N ALA A 307 9.97 22.82 11.04
CA ALA A 307 11.37 22.63 11.43
C ALA A 307 12.31 23.71 10.85
N ASN A 308 11.96 24.31 9.72
CA ASN A 308 12.73 25.37 9.03
C ASN A 308 12.18 26.80 9.26
N TYR A 309 11.14 26.95 10.09
CA TYR A 309 10.48 28.22 10.42
C TYR A 309 9.67 28.83 9.27
N CYS A 310 9.26 28.01 8.30
CA CYS A 310 8.28 28.36 7.26
C CYS A 310 6.84 28.28 7.83
N TRP A 311 5.88 28.78 7.07
CA TRP A 311 4.47 28.76 7.42
C TRP A 311 3.70 27.76 6.54
N PRO A 312 3.21 26.64 7.10
CA PRO A 312 2.65 25.52 6.32
C PRO A 312 1.27 25.74 5.72
N LEU A 313 0.88 27.01 5.58
CA LEU A 313 -0.38 27.42 4.97
C LEU A 313 -0.14 28.58 3.98
N ASP A 314 1.13 28.88 3.72
CA ASP A 314 1.61 30.01 2.95
C ASP A 314 2.77 29.53 2.05
N PRO A 315 2.50 29.20 0.77
CA PRO A 315 3.44 28.51 -0.10
C PRO A 315 4.64 29.37 -0.55
N ASP A 316 4.80 30.56 0.02
CA ASP A 316 5.86 31.55 -0.21
C ASP A 316 5.95 32.39 1.08
N THR A 317 6.71 31.91 2.07
CA THR A 317 6.72 32.45 3.43
C THR A 317 7.25 33.89 3.49
N ASP A 318 8.09 34.31 2.56
CA ASP A 318 8.74 35.62 2.58
C ASP A 318 8.29 36.63 1.49
N ASP A 319 7.30 36.24 0.69
CA ASP A 319 6.63 37.01 -0.35
C ASP A 319 7.58 37.49 -1.48
N ASP A 320 8.62 36.71 -1.82
CA ASP A 320 9.56 37.05 -2.90
C ASP A 320 9.14 36.51 -4.28
N GLY A 321 8.19 35.60 -4.31
CA GLY A 321 7.61 34.98 -5.51
C GLY A 321 8.11 33.57 -5.81
N LEU A 322 9.11 33.07 -5.10
CA LEU A 322 9.54 31.67 -5.12
C LEU A 322 8.77 30.90 -4.04
N ILE A 323 8.49 29.63 -4.31
CA ILE A 323 7.80 28.77 -3.33
C ILE A 323 8.82 28.12 -2.39
N ASP A 324 8.48 27.93 -1.12
CA ASP A 324 9.41 27.51 -0.07
C ASP A 324 10.04 26.14 -0.43
N GLY A 325 9.24 25.21 -0.95
CA GLY A 325 9.72 23.92 -1.44
C GLY A 325 10.79 24.02 -2.53
N TRP A 326 10.67 24.96 -3.47
CA TRP A 326 11.68 25.19 -4.50
C TRP A 326 12.97 25.74 -3.87
N GLU A 327 12.86 26.77 -3.06
CA GLU A 327 14.01 27.40 -2.41
C GLU A 327 14.77 26.44 -1.51
N TYR A 328 14.04 25.66 -0.69
CA TYR A 328 14.64 24.67 0.19
C TYR A 328 15.46 23.64 -0.58
N LEU A 329 14.93 23.12 -1.69
CA LEU A 329 15.65 22.19 -2.56
C LEU A 329 16.93 22.82 -3.14
N ARG A 330 16.88 24.08 -3.57
CA ARG A 330 18.04 24.78 -4.15
C ARG A 330 19.09 25.12 -3.10
N PHE A 331 18.65 25.46 -1.89
CA PHE A 331 19.54 25.63 -0.76
C PHE A 331 20.34 24.36 -0.46
N LEU A 332 19.70 23.18 -0.50
CA LEU A 332 20.39 21.89 -0.31
C LEU A 332 21.43 21.59 -1.39
N GLU A 333 21.21 22.09 -2.61
CA GLU A 333 22.16 22.00 -3.73
C GLU A 333 23.30 23.02 -3.65
N GLY A 334 23.19 24.01 -2.76
CA GLY A 334 24.22 25.00 -2.46
C GLY A 334 24.00 26.38 -3.10
N TYR A 335 22.80 26.62 -3.64
CA TYR A 335 22.35 27.96 -4.01
C TYR A 335 21.92 28.74 -2.76
N LEU A 336 21.80 30.05 -2.91
CA LEU A 336 21.51 30.99 -1.82
C LEU A 336 20.05 31.44 -1.92
N PHE A 337 19.12 30.52 -1.70
CA PHE A 337 17.67 30.74 -1.70
C PHE A 337 17.10 30.19 -0.40
N PHE A 338 16.84 31.03 0.60
CA PHE A 338 16.26 30.58 1.87
C PHE A 338 14.79 30.99 1.92
N PRO A 339 13.87 30.03 2.20
CA PRO A 339 12.42 30.26 2.28
C PRO A 339 11.91 31.33 3.25
N THR A 340 12.78 31.95 4.04
CA THR A 340 12.38 32.88 5.10
C THR A 340 13.04 34.24 4.95
N THR A 341 13.82 34.43 3.88
CA THR A 341 14.54 35.66 3.57
C THR A 341 14.60 35.96 2.07
N ASN A 342 13.75 36.88 1.64
CA ASN A 342 13.64 37.37 0.26
C ASN A 342 14.89 37.99 -0.40
N ASP A 343 16.03 38.06 0.30
CA ASP A 343 17.35 38.54 -0.17
C ASP A 343 18.39 37.83 0.70
N THR A 344 18.61 36.56 0.38
CA THR A 344 19.38 35.62 1.21
C THR A 344 20.83 36.05 1.36
N ASP A 345 21.44 36.52 0.29
CA ASP A 345 22.86 36.87 0.26
C ASP A 345 23.14 38.33 0.67
N SER A 346 22.07 39.13 0.79
CA SER A 346 22.08 40.53 1.20
C SER A 346 22.85 41.44 0.25
N ASP A 347 22.86 41.15 -1.06
CA ASP A 347 23.47 42.00 -2.08
C ASP A 347 22.53 43.12 -2.57
N GLY A 348 21.22 42.99 -2.31
CA GLY A 348 20.17 43.95 -2.60
C GLY A 348 19.34 43.66 -3.85
N ILE A 349 19.46 42.47 -4.43
CA ILE A 349 18.52 41.85 -5.38
C ILE A 349 17.66 40.86 -4.58
N GLU A 350 16.37 40.74 -4.91
CA GLU A 350 15.49 39.77 -4.25
C GLU A 350 15.74 38.38 -4.87
N ASP A 351 15.63 37.31 -4.09
CA ASP A 351 16.00 35.95 -4.48
C ASP A 351 15.28 35.51 -5.78
N GLY A 352 13.99 35.81 -5.94
CA GLY A 352 13.25 35.62 -7.20
C GLY A 352 13.71 36.46 -8.42
N ASP A 353 14.41 37.58 -8.20
CA ASP A 353 14.99 38.45 -9.23
C ASP A 353 16.48 38.14 -9.52
N GLU A 354 17.07 37.14 -8.84
CA GLU A 354 18.47 36.73 -9.03
C GLU A 354 18.72 36.05 -10.37
N ASP A 355 19.96 36.15 -10.86
CA ASP A 355 20.45 35.55 -12.12
C ASP A 355 21.60 34.58 -11.78
N PRO A 356 21.28 33.36 -11.30
CA PRO A 356 22.27 32.47 -10.70
C PRO A 356 23.18 31.79 -11.74
N ASP A 357 22.76 31.63 -12.98
CA ASP A 357 23.58 31.06 -14.06
C ASP A 357 24.32 32.11 -14.91
N GLY A 358 23.92 33.38 -14.81
CA GLY A 358 24.55 34.54 -15.42
C GLY A 358 24.22 34.70 -16.90
N ASP A 359 23.05 34.24 -17.34
CA ASP A 359 22.58 34.34 -18.72
C ASP A 359 21.84 35.65 -19.02
N GLY A 360 21.50 36.42 -17.97
CA GLY A 360 20.86 37.73 -18.05
C GLY A 360 19.36 37.75 -17.76
N LEU A 361 18.75 36.62 -17.42
CA LEU A 361 17.37 36.50 -16.96
C LEU A 361 17.33 36.25 -15.44
N GLY A 362 16.25 36.72 -14.81
CA GLY A 362 16.02 36.46 -13.38
C GLY A 362 15.19 35.19 -13.20
N VAL A 363 15.35 34.49 -12.07
CA VAL A 363 14.67 33.21 -11.76
C VAL A 363 13.16 33.27 -12.08
N LEU A 364 12.44 34.29 -11.59
CA LEU A 364 11.00 34.41 -11.80
C LEU A 364 10.62 34.71 -13.25
N ASP A 365 11.44 35.48 -13.97
CA ASP A 365 11.20 35.76 -15.39
C ASP A 365 11.32 34.48 -16.21
N GLU A 366 12.32 33.64 -15.90
CA GLU A 366 12.51 32.34 -16.52
C GLU A 366 11.36 31.38 -16.20
N MET A 367 11.07 31.16 -14.91
CA MET A 367 10.05 30.21 -14.49
C MET A 367 8.63 30.57 -14.95
N ASN A 368 8.27 31.87 -14.95
CA ASN A 368 6.89 32.30 -15.21
C ASN A 368 6.64 32.81 -16.63
N THR A 369 7.66 33.36 -17.30
CA THR A 369 7.50 34.02 -18.61
C THR A 369 8.08 33.18 -19.74
N HIS A 370 9.28 32.61 -19.54
CA HIS A 370 10.06 32.01 -20.61
C HIS A 370 10.06 30.47 -20.58
N LEU A 371 9.72 29.88 -19.43
CA LEU A 371 9.69 28.45 -19.15
C LEU A 371 11.05 27.77 -19.36
N THR A 372 12.14 28.48 -19.12
CA THR A 372 13.54 27.99 -19.16
C THR A 372 13.99 27.48 -17.78
N ASP A 373 15.11 26.75 -17.71
CA ASP A 373 15.70 26.29 -16.45
C ASP A 373 16.57 27.38 -15.84
N PRO A 374 16.17 28.01 -14.73
CA PRO A 374 16.88 29.17 -14.16
C PRO A 374 18.27 28.85 -13.60
N LEU A 375 18.71 27.59 -13.66
CA LEU A 375 20.04 27.16 -13.24
C LEU A 375 20.92 26.72 -14.42
N ASP A 376 20.37 26.69 -15.62
CA ASP A 376 21.06 26.27 -16.84
C ASP A 376 20.86 27.27 -17.96
N ARG A 377 21.86 28.14 -18.10
CA ARG A 377 21.98 29.20 -19.12
C ARG A 377 21.63 28.84 -20.57
N ASP A 378 21.49 27.56 -20.91
CA ASP A 378 21.31 26.99 -22.26
C ASP A 378 20.37 25.78 -22.12
N SER A 379 19.07 26.07 -21.95
CA SER A 379 18.05 25.11 -21.52
C SER A 379 17.85 23.95 -22.50
N ASP A 380 18.04 24.18 -23.80
CA ASP A 380 17.91 23.15 -24.83
C ASP A 380 19.24 22.52 -25.28
N GLY A 381 20.37 23.11 -24.86
CA GLY A 381 21.70 22.60 -25.09
C GLY A 381 22.21 22.78 -26.52
N ASP A 382 21.66 23.73 -27.28
CA ASP A 382 22.06 24.01 -28.66
C ASP A 382 23.33 24.89 -28.75
N GLY A 383 23.67 25.59 -27.66
CA GLY A 383 24.85 26.42 -27.51
C GLY A 383 24.62 27.93 -27.58
N LEU A 384 23.37 28.40 -27.70
CA LEU A 384 22.93 29.76 -27.40
C LEU A 384 22.50 29.86 -25.94
N TRP A 385 22.56 31.05 -25.34
CA TRP A 385 22.10 31.23 -23.96
C TRP A 385 20.69 31.81 -23.93
N ASP A 386 19.86 31.36 -22.99
CA ASP A 386 18.42 31.62 -23.01
C ASP A 386 18.10 33.13 -23.04
N GLY A 387 18.77 33.91 -22.20
CA GLY A 387 18.70 35.38 -22.19
C GLY A 387 19.13 36.03 -23.50
N ASP A 388 20.18 35.52 -24.14
CA ASP A 388 20.65 36.01 -25.45
C ASP A 388 19.70 35.61 -26.59
N GLU A 389 18.96 34.51 -26.47
CA GLU A 389 17.95 34.12 -27.46
C GLU A 389 16.68 34.97 -27.39
N LEU A 390 16.31 35.42 -26.19
CA LEU A 390 15.09 36.19 -25.95
C LEU A 390 15.26 37.70 -26.16
N ASP A 391 16.41 38.26 -25.80
CA ASP A 391 16.73 39.67 -26.05
C ASP A 391 18.19 39.85 -26.50
N PRO A 392 18.56 39.35 -27.69
CA PRO A 392 19.94 39.40 -28.18
C PRO A 392 20.47 40.84 -28.30
N TRP A 393 19.56 41.83 -28.36
CA TRP A 393 19.90 43.24 -28.57
C TRP A 393 20.43 43.90 -27.30
N ASN A 394 19.97 43.41 -26.14
CA ASN A 394 20.25 44.01 -24.84
C ASN A 394 21.03 43.08 -23.92
N ILE A 395 20.84 41.76 -24.06
CA ILE A 395 21.57 40.69 -23.41
C ILE A 395 22.58 40.18 -24.45
N GLN A 396 23.87 40.24 -24.10
CA GLN A 396 25.00 39.84 -24.97
C GLN A 396 26.07 39.18 -24.10
N LEU A 397 25.69 38.11 -23.41
CA LEU A 397 26.48 37.49 -22.35
C LEU A 397 27.23 36.24 -22.82
N ASP A 398 26.70 35.54 -23.81
CA ASP A 398 27.34 34.43 -24.47
C ASP A 398 28.55 34.89 -25.31
N PRO A 399 29.43 33.95 -25.74
CA PRO A 399 30.55 34.27 -26.60
C PRO A 399 30.19 34.35 -28.11
N VAL A 400 28.91 34.24 -28.49
CA VAL A 400 28.42 34.19 -29.87
C VAL A 400 28.00 35.59 -30.34
N ASP A 401 28.83 36.19 -31.21
CA ASP A 401 28.52 37.51 -31.80
C ASP A 401 27.49 37.38 -32.94
N ASN A 402 26.20 37.51 -32.61
CA ASN A 402 25.08 37.55 -33.57
C ASN A 402 24.89 38.96 -34.19
N ILE A 403 25.71 39.34 -35.19
CA ILE A 403 25.61 40.65 -35.88
C ILE A 403 24.19 41.06 -36.35
N ARG A 404 23.31 40.09 -36.66
CA ARG A 404 21.91 40.32 -37.05
C ARG A 404 20.90 40.22 -35.91
N ASN A 405 21.31 39.65 -34.77
CA ASN A 405 20.60 39.72 -33.51
C ASN A 405 19.17 39.15 -33.61
N TYR A 406 19.09 37.92 -34.11
CA TYR A 406 17.84 37.18 -34.25
C TYR A 406 17.49 36.50 -32.93
N ASP A 407 16.20 36.54 -32.62
CA ASP A 407 15.61 35.89 -31.45
C ASP A 407 15.31 34.42 -31.80
N SER A 408 15.34 33.52 -30.82
CA SER A 408 14.97 32.10 -30.95
C SER A 408 14.13 31.65 -29.74
N TRP A 409 13.63 30.42 -29.75
CA TRP A 409 12.96 29.82 -28.60
C TRP A 409 13.95 29.00 -27.78
N PRO A 410 14.27 29.43 -26.54
CA PRO A 410 15.34 28.82 -25.73
C PRO A 410 15.07 27.39 -25.22
N ASN A 411 13.93 26.83 -25.62
CA ASN A 411 13.52 25.46 -25.28
C ASN A 411 13.45 24.57 -26.53
N SER A 412 14.03 25.01 -27.64
CA SER A 412 13.92 24.36 -28.94
C SER A 412 15.16 24.57 -29.78
N THR A 413 15.97 23.52 -29.90
CA THR A 413 17.23 23.53 -30.68
C THR A 413 17.06 23.81 -32.19
N ASP A 414 15.82 24.02 -32.64
CA ASP A 414 15.34 24.25 -34.01
C ASP A 414 13.94 24.87 -33.87
N SER A 415 13.88 26.19 -33.74
CA SER A 415 12.69 26.95 -33.34
C SER A 415 11.58 26.97 -34.40
N ASP A 416 11.94 26.94 -35.68
CA ASP A 416 10.98 26.93 -36.79
C ASP A 416 10.72 25.53 -37.38
N GLY A 417 11.56 24.55 -37.02
CA GLY A 417 11.40 23.15 -37.38
C GLY A 417 11.78 22.84 -38.83
N ASP A 418 12.62 23.66 -39.47
CA ASP A 418 13.08 23.45 -40.85
C ASP A 418 14.19 22.39 -40.96
N GLY A 419 14.77 21.98 -39.83
CA GLY A 419 15.83 20.98 -39.72
C GLY A 419 17.24 21.55 -39.64
N PHE A 420 17.41 22.86 -39.46
CA PHE A 420 18.67 23.54 -39.28
C PHE A 420 18.64 24.40 -38.00
N GLY A 421 19.29 23.90 -36.95
CA GLY A 421 19.13 24.48 -35.61
C GLY A 421 19.66 25.89 -35.40
N ASP A 422 19.09 26.58 -34.43
CA ASP A 422 19.17 28.02 -34.18
C ASP A 422 20.61 28.51 -34.01
N TYR A 423 21.43 27.80 -33.22
CA TYR A 423 22.87 28.08 -33.12
C TYR A 423 23.54 28.17 -34.49
N ALA A 424 23.22 27.26 -35.41
CA ALA A 424 23.86 27.20 -36.72
C ALA A 424 23.43 28.36 -37.65
N GLU A 425 22.24 28.91 -37.43
CA GLU A 425 21.68 30.02 -38.19
C GLU A 425 22.31 31.36 -37.81
N VAL A 426 22.54 31.56 -36.52
CA VAL A 426 23.05 32.84 -36.00
C VAL A 426 24.58 32.90 -35.95
N VAL A 427 25.27 31.75 -36.00
CA VAL A 427 26.75 31.65 -35.96
C VAL A 427 27.35 31.67 -37.36
N PRO A 428 28.36 32.52 -37.62
CA PRO A 428 29.02 32.56 -38.93
C PRO A 428 29.84 31.29 -39.18
N SER A 429 29.46 30.52 -40.20
CA SER A 429 30.32 29.44 -40.71
C SER A 429 31.52 30.02 -41.49
N ASN A 430 32.58 29.23 -41.62
CA ASN A 430 33.81 29.66 -42.30
C ASN A 430 33.62 29.85 -43.82
N ASP A 431 32.52 29.37 -44.38
CA ASP A 431 32.21 29.43 -45.82
C ASP A 431 30.88 30.19 -46.13
N THR A 432 30.05 30.54 -45.14
CA THR A 432 28.76 31.28 -45.27
C THR A 432 28.72 32.58 -44.44
N TYR A 433 29.88 33.24 -44.27
CA TYR A 433 30.09 34.34 -43.31
C TYR A 433 29.01 35.46 -43.30
N ASP A 434 28.30 35.68 -44.42
CA ASP A 434 27.24 36.70 -44.58
C ASP A 434 25.80 36.13 -44.61
N SER A 435 25.63 34.79 -44.69
CA SER A 435 24.35 34.08 -44.85
C SER A 435 23.88 33.49 -43.51
N ARG A 436 23.33 34.34 -42.66
CA ARG A 436 22.69 33.99 -41.39
C ARG A 436 21.19 34.15 -41.51
N THR A 437 20.44 33.19 -41.00
CA THR A 437 18.98 33.09 -41.13
C THR A 437 18.29 33.37 -39.80
N ASP A 438 16.98 33.60 -39.85
CA ASP A 438 16.11 33.97 -38.74
C ASP A 438 15.48 32.70 -38.15
N PRO A 439 15.89 32.24 -36.95
CA PRO A 439 15.49 30.92 -36.43
C PRO A 439 14.00 30.72 -36.15
N LEU A 440 13.23 31.81 -36.19
CA LEU A 440 11.78 31.76 -36.07
C LEU A 440 11.08 31.62 -37.42
N ARG A 441 11.83 31.45 -38.52
CA ARG A 441 11.32 31.48 -39.89
C ARG A 441 12.07 30.50 -40.78
N SER A 442 11.40 29.40 -41.09
CA SER A 442 11.89 28.32 -41.97
C SER A 442 12.21 28.72 -43.42
N ASP A 443 12.15 30.00 -43.77
CA ASP A 443 12.35 30.60 -45.10
C ASP A 443 12.54 32.11 -44.85
N THR A 444 13.79 32.51 -44.58
CA THR A 444 14.16 33.85 -44.10
C THR A 444 13.88 34.93 -45.15
N ASP A 445 14.03 34.63 -46.43
CA ASP A 445 13.85 35.58 -47.52
C ASP A 445 12.51 35.45 -48.27
N SER A 446 11.73 34.42 -47.96
CA SER A 446 10.42 34.10 -48.52
C SER A 446 10.44 33.75 -50.01
N ASP A 447 11.52 33.16 -50.52
CA ASP A 447 11.64 32.73 -51.91
C ASP A 447 11.02 31.33 -52.19
N GLY A 448 10.62 30.62 -51.14
CA GLY A 448 9.98 29.31 -51.20
C GLY A 448 10.92 28.11 -51.08
N LEU A 449 12.21 28.33 -50.79
CA LEU A 449 13.13 27.34 -50.25
C LEU A 449 13.31 27.55 -48.75
N ASP A 450 13.58 26.48 -48.01
CA ASP A 450 13.86 26.59 -46.58
C ASP A 450 15.33 26.88 -46.29
N ASP A 451 15.60 27.55 -45.18
CA ASP A 451 16.94 28.01 -44.82
C ASP A 451 17.92 26.83 -44.65
N ALA A 452 17.44 25.72 -44.08
CA ALA A 452 18.12 24.43 -44.06
C ALA A 452 18.57 23.95 -45.45
N PHE A 453 17.70 24.06 -46.46
CA PHE A 453 18.03 23.68 -47.84
C PHE A 453 19.12 24.57 -48.42
N GLU A 454 19.10 25.86 -48.10
CA GLU A 454 20.03 26.86 -48.65
C GLU A 454 21.41 26.84 -47.97
N LEU A 455 21.47 26.61 -46.66
CA LEU A 455 22.70 26.59 -45.86
C LEU A 455 23.42 25.25 -45.83
N SER A 456 22.81 24.18 -46.34
CA SER A 456 23.28 22.80 -46.15
C SER A 456 24.53 22.38 -46.95
N TYR A 457 25.51 23.22 -47.31
CA TYR A 457 26.77 22.70 -47.90
C TYR A 457 28.05 23.53 -47.75
N TYR A 458 29.07 23.00 -47.05
CA TYR A 458 30.51 22.95 -47.47
C TYR A 458 31.34 21.94 -46.66
N TRP A 459 31.58 20.71 -47.12
CA TRP A 459 32.70 19.86 -46.62
C TRP A 459 33.40 19.08 -47.75
N ASN A 460 34.66 19.43 -48.01
CA ASN A 460 35.57 18.75 -48.94
C ASN A 460 36.66 18.01 -48.14
N VAL A 461 36.77 16.68 -48.26
CA VAL A 461 37.88 15.91 -47.66
C VAL A 461 38.68 15.16 -48.73
N THR A 462 39.87 15.67 -49.04
CA THR A 462 40.93 14.92 -49.75
C THR A 462 42.27 15.05 -49.01
N GLY A 463 43.01 13.94 -48.82
CA GLY A 463 44.39 14.04 -48.31
C GLY A 463 45.11 12.77 -47.83
N ASP A 464 45.90 12.19 -48.74
CA ASP A 464 47.14 11.37 -48.61
C ASP A 464 47.68 10.92 -47.24
N ASN A 465 47.72 9.58 -47.06
CA ASN A 465 48.43 8.77 -46.02
C ASN A 465 47.58 8.12 -44.91
N ASN A 466 46.26 7.99 -45.08
CA ASN A 466 45.40 7.30 -44.09
C ASN A 466 45.39 7.96 -42.69
N THR A 467 45.56 9.27 -42.62
CA THR A 467 45.34 10.10 -41.42
C THR A 467 44.59 11.37 -41.83
N ALA A 468 43.51 11.70 -41.11
CA ALA A 468 42.65 12.85 -41.40
C ALA A 468 43.34 14.20 -41.11
N ARG A 469 43.18 15.19 -42.00
CA ARG A 469 43.55 16.61 -41.81
C ARG A 469 42.64 17.53 -42.65
N ILE A 470 42.42 18.77 -42.17
CA ILE A 470 41.47 19.80 -42.65
C ILE A 470 42.20 20.92 -43.43
N TRP A 471 41.64 21.43 -44.55
CA TRP A 471 42.05 22.67 -45.25
C TRP A 471 40.82 23.39 -45.88
N TYR A 472 40.80 24.73 -45.86
CA TYR A 472 39.75 25.63 -46.36
C TYR A 472 40.20 26.47 -47.58
N ASN A 473 39.24 26.88 -48.42
CA ASN A 473 39.23 27.91 -49.49
C ASN A 473 39.59 27.49 -50.95
N GLU A 474 38.59 27.42 -51.84
CA GLU A 474 38.67 27.80 -53.28
C GLU A 474 37.25 28.00 -53.89
N GLU A 475 36.93 29.24 -54.32
CA GLU A 475 35.66 29.75 -54.93
C GLU A 475 35.19 28.99 -56.18
N GLY A 476 33.86 28.97 -56.45
CA GLY A 476 33.39 28.74 -57.82
C GLY A 476 31.91 28.53 -58.20
N TRP A 477 30.89 28.63 -57.34
CA TRP A 477 29.47 28.56 -57.74
C TRP A 477 28.61 29.50 -56.90
N GLU A 478 27.70 30.24 -57.53
CA GLU A 478 26.68 31.07 -56.88
C GLU A 478 25.72 30.13 -56.15
N THR A 479 25.88 30.07 -54.83
CA THR A 479 24.94 29.46 -53.89
C THR A 479 23.77 30.42 -53.72
N SER A 480 22.56 29.92 -53.49
CA SER A 480 21.48 30.77 -53.03
C SER A 480 21.87 31.38 -51.68
N ASP A 481 21.54 32.66 -51.50
CA ASP A 481 21.80 33.40 -50.28
C ASP A 481 20.46 33.45 -49.57
N PRO A 482 20.29 32.75 -48.43
CA PRO A 482 19.02 32.67 -47.71
C PRO A 482 18.58 34.01 -47.09
N THR A 483 19.27 35.09 -47.43
CA THR A 483 18.93 36.45 -47.02
C THR A 483 18.66 37.38 -48.21
N ASP A 484 18.78 36.89 -49.44
CA ASP A 484 18.51 37.62 -50.67
C ASP A 484 17.69 36.76 -51.65
N PRO A 485 16.38 37.07 -51.81
CA PRO A 485 15.50 36.30 -52.68
C PRO A 485 15.86 36.43 -54.18
N ASN A 486 16.91 37.19 -54.53
CA ASN A 486 17.40 37.37 -55.89
C ASN A 486 18.94 37.28 -55.97
N THR A 487 19.47 36.08 -55.73
CA THR A 487 20.92 35.82 -55.60
C THR A 487 21.74 35.93 -56.89
N ASP A 488 21.12 36.14 -58.06
CA ASP A 488 21.80 36.14 -59.36
C ASP A 488 22.31 37.52 -59.84
N GLU A 489 22.13 38.58 -59.02
CA GLU A 489 22.48 39.99 -59.30
C GLU A 489 22.09 40.47 -60.73
N ASP A 490 21.01 39.94 -61.28
CA ASP A 490 20.52 40.25 -62.61
C ASP A 490 19.76 41.60 -62.62
N GLU A 491 20.11 42.55 -63.52
CA GLU A 491 19.50 43.90 -63.61
C GLU A 491 18.08 43.91 -64.27
N TRP A 492 17.47 42.76 -64.56
CA TRP A 492 16.21 42.68 -65.31
C TRP A 492 15.05 42.26 -64.43
N GLY A 493 14.05 43.15 -64.31
CA GLY A 493 12.76 42.80 -63.71
C GLY A 493 11.93 41.92 -64.65
N ASP A 494 12.24 40.64 -64.73
CA ASP A 494 11.22 39.61 -64.89
C ASP A 494 10.55 39.36 -63.54
N GLY A 495 9.22 39.19 -63.59
CA GLY A 495 8.41 39.09 -62.40
C GLY A 495 8.31 37.65 -61.93
N ASP A 496 8.29 37.50 -60.61
CA ASP A 496 8.04 36.33 -59.77
C ASP A 496 8.99 35.13 -60.04
N ASP A 497 10.01 35.08 -59.17
CA ASP A 497 10.48 33.89 -58.44
C ASP A 497 10.95 32.68 -59.27
N GLU A 498 12.20 32.67 -59.75
CA GLU A 498 12.90 31.42 -60.09
C GLU A 498 14.37 31.46 -59.64
N ASN A 499 14.61 31.02 -58.39
CA ASN A 499 15.91 30.61 -57.87
C ASN A 499 16.53 29.56 -58.83
N PRO A 500 17.85 29.60 -59.16
CA PRO A 500 18.48 28.72 -60.17
C PRO A 500 18.31 27.21 -59.97
N VAL A 501 17.74 26.76 -58.85
CA VAL A 501 17.63 25.35 -58.47
C VAL A 501 16.33 24.67 -58.95
N ALA A 502 15.34 25.42 -59.45
CA ALA A 502 14.04 24.86 -59.85
C ALA A 502 13.89 24.66 -61.38
N ASP A 503 14.60 23.70 -61.99
CA ASP A 503 14.19 23.16 -63.29
C ASP A 503 13.90 21.65 -63.22
N VAL A 504 12.61 21.32 -63.04
CA VAL A 504 12.02 20.07 -63.53
C VAL A 504 11.37 20.35 -64.88
N SER A 505 12.18 20.42 -65.93
CA SER A 505 11.67 20.56 -67.29
C SER A 505 11.14 19.25 -67.86
N ASP A 506 9.94 19.36 -68.42
CA ASP A 506 9.27 18.35 -69.24
C ASP A 506 10.10 17.90 -70.45
N GLU A 507 9.83 16.65 -70.85
CA GLU A 507 10.57 15.77 -71.75
C GLU A 507 11.10 16.31 -73.11
N GLU A 508 12.14 15.60 -73.56
CA GLU A 508 12.65 15.46 -74.95
C GLU A 508 13.77 16.41 -75.42
N GLU A 509 15.03 16.09 -75.11
CA GLU A 509 16.05 15.80 -76.15
C GLU A 509 17.32 15.14 -75.58
N GLY A 510 17.86 14.16 -76.30
CA GLY A 510 18.91 13.28 -75.79
C GLY A 510 20.33 13.80 -75.94
N GLY A 511 21.16 13.45 -74.95
CA GLY A 511 22.53 13.00 -75.24
C GLY A 511 23.67 13.73 -74.55
N TRP A 512 23.63 13.90 -73.23
CA TRP A 512 24.80 13.75 -72.35
C TRP A 512 24.32 13.00 -71.09
N GLY A 513 25.20 12.19 -70.50
CA GLY A 513 24.83 11.18 -69.51
C GLY A 513 23.95 11.74 -68.40
N PHE A 514 23.03 10.91 -67.91
CA PHE A 514 22.28 11.12 -66.69
C PHE A 514 23.16 11.86 -65.66
N ALA A 515 22.85 13.14 -65.41
CA ALA A 515 23.16 13.68 -64.10
C ALA A 515 22.36 12.79 -63.13
N PRO A 516 23.01 12.16 -62.15
CA PRO A 516 22.29 11.44 -61.12
C PRO A 516 21.29 12.41 -60.47
N PRO A 517 20.08 11.96 -60.07
CA PRO A 517 19.17 12.79 -59.30
C PRO A 517 19.93 13.40 -58.12
N ALA A 518 19.62 14.67 -57.83
CA ALA A 518 20.15 15.52 -56.76
C ALA A 518 20.98 14.71 -55.75
N ARG A 519 22.30 14.74 -55.93
CA ARG A 519 23.23 14.07 -55.03
C ARG A 519 23.44 14.98 -53.83
N GLY A 520 22.45 15.01 -52.95
CA GLY A 520 22.68 15.45 -51.58
C GLY A 520 23.77 14.58 -50.95
N PRO A 521 24.50 15.12 -49.96
CA PRO A 521 24.30 14.55 -48.65
C PRO A 521 24.42 15.52 -47.46
N PRO A 522 23.69 15.26 -46.38
CA PRO A 522 23.65 16.07 -45.16
C PRO A 522 24.82 15.74 -44.23
N VAL A 523 24.96 16.57 -43.19
CA VAL A 523 25.78 16.36 -42.00
C VAL A 523 25.58 14.94 -41.44
N ARG A 524 26.65 14.35 -40.91
CA ARG A 524 26.61 13.08 -40.19
C ARG A 524 25.58 13.18 -39.05
N PRO A 525 24.56 12.32 -38.97
CA PRO A 525 23.70 12.31 -37.79
C PRO A 525 24.49 11.79 -36.59
N ASP A 526 24.53 12.58 -35.51
CA ASP A 526 24.90 12.08 -34.18
C ASP A 526 23.71 11.34 -33.54
N SER A 527 22.49 11.60 -34.01
CA SER A 527 21.24 10.90 -33.67
C SER A 527 20.35 10.65 -34.91
N VAL A 528 19.52 9.60 -34.90
CA VAL A 528 18.50 9.33 -35.94
C VAL A 528 17.23 8.72 -35.34
N ASN A 529 16.06 9.02 -35.92
CA ASN A 529 14.85 8.28 -35.62
C ASN A 529 14.78 6.97 -36.43
N LYS A 530 14.21 5.91 -35.86
CA LYS A 530 14.07 4.61 -36.55
C LYS A 530 13.26 4.65 -37.86
N THR A 531 12.45 5.68 -38.09
CA THR A 531 11.68 5.91 -39.34
C THR A 531 12.48 6.60 -40.43
N GLU A 532 13.60 7.21 -40.08
CA GLU A 532 14.35 8.07 -40.99
C GLU A 532 15.28 7.27 -41.88
N LEU A 533 15.40 7.76 -43.12
CA LEU A 533 16.46 7.37 -44.03
C LEU A 533 17.57 8.40 -43.90
N PHE A 534 18.80 7.93 -43.69
CA PHE A 534 19.96 8.80 -43.74
C PHE A 534 20.94 8.31 -44.80
N VAL A 535 21.51 9.23 -45.55
CA VAL A 535 22.37 8.91 -46.69
C VAL A 535 23.80 9.21 -46.36
N TRP A 536 24.67 8.21 -46.48
CA TRP A 536 26.10 8.40 -46.35
C TRP A 536 26.76 8.48 -47.71
N THR A 537 27.57 9.50 -47.97
CA THR A 537 28.34 9.57 -49.21
C THR A 537 29.82 9.62 -48.97
N GLY A 538 30.57 9.40 -50.04
CA GLY A 538 32.00 9.59 -50.04
C GLY A 538 32.58 9.25 -51.39
N ARG A 539 33.90 9.36 -51.50
CA ARG A 539 34.61 9.07 -52.73
C ARG A 539 35.82 8.17 -52.50
N PHE A 540 35.87 7.05 -53.20
CA PHE A 540 37.04 6.20 -53.31
C PHE A 540 37.80 6.52 -54.58
N TYR A 541 38.98 7.11 -54.46
CA TYR A 541 39.82 7.44 -55.61
C TYR A 541 41.30 7.18 -55.30
N ASN A 542 42.09 7.03 -56.36
CA ASN A 542 43.53 6.97 -56.26
C ASN A 542 44.07 8.38 -56.07
N THR A 543 44.61 8.66 -54.89
CA THR A 543 45.04 10.01 -54.55
C THR A 543 46.26 10.50 -55.35
N THR A 544 47.06 9.60 -55.91
CA THR A 544 48.19 9.95 -56.78
C THR A 544 47.75 10.35 -58.18
N THR A 545 46.63 9.83 -58.67
CA THR A 545 46.14 10.07 -60.05
C THR A 545 44.81 10.79 -60.13
N GLY A 546 44.15 11.05 -58.99
CA GLY A 546 42.80 11.63 -58.91
C GLY A 546 41.67 10.76 -59.46
N MET A 547 41.95 9.53 -59.91
CA MET A 547 40.97 8.69 -60.60
C MET A 547 40.15 7.86 -59.62
N GLY A 548 38.82 7.87 -59.78
CA GLY A 548 37.89 7.07 -59.01
C GLY A 548 38.05 5.56 -59.16
N TYR A 549 37.69 4.82 -58.11
CA TYR A 549 37.50 3.37 -58.16
C TYR A 549 36.02 3.05 -58.31
N ALA A 550 35.64 2.57 -59.49
CA ALA A 550 34.25 2.25 -59.81
C ALA A 550 33.86 0.81 -59.43
N ASN A 551 32.56 0.60 -59.19
CA ASN A 551 31.94 -0.68 -58.85
C ASN A 551 32.50 -1.33 -57.56
N ILE A 552 32.91 -0.51 -56.60
CA ILE A 552 33.30 -0.96 -55.27
C ILE A 552 32.06 -0.95 -54.38
N ILE A 553 31.78 -2.08 -53.73
CA ILE A 553 30.68 -2.18 -52.77
C ILE A 553 31.06 -1.46 -51.49
N VAL A 554 30.17 -0.61 -51.00
CA VAL A 554 30.25 0.07 -49.71
C VAL A 554 28.99 -0.28 -48.93
N SER A 555 29.15 -0.78 -47.71
CA SER A 555 28.03 -1.19 -46.86
C SER A 555 28.09 -0.48 -45.51
N GLY A 556 26.98 0.11 -45.08
CA GLY A 556 26.81 0.67 -43.74
C GLY A 556 26.41 -0.44 -42.76
N TYR A 557 27.07 -0.50 -41.61
CA TYR A 557 26.84 -1.46 -40.54
C TYR A 557 26.46 -0.74 -39.25
N LEU A 558 25.37 -1.17 -38.62
CA LEU A 558 24.95 -0.73 -37.29
C LEU A 558 25.33 -1.78 -36.25
N ASN A 559 26.15 -1.42 -35.27
CA ASN A 559 26.72 -2.33 -34.28
C ASN A 559 26.46 -1.82 -32.86
N GLN A 560 26.19 -2.69 -31.89
CA GLN A 560 26.08 -2.27 -30.48
C GLN A 560 27.42 -1.85 -29.88
N THR A 561 28.53 -2.39 -30.40
CA THR A 561 29.88 -2.03 -29.96
C THR A 561 30.85 -2.05 -31.14
N ILE A 562 32.01 -1.43 -30.95
CA ILE A 562 33.13 -1.40 -31.89
C ILE A 562 33.58 -2.80 -32.38
N ASN A 563 33.34 -3.86 -31.60
CA ASN A 563 33.78 -5.23 -31.89
C ASN A 563 32.62 -6.17 -32.25
N ALA A 564 31.37 -5.69 -32.25
CA ALA A 564 30.22 -6.51 -32.60
C ALA A 564 30.14 -6.74 -34.11
N THR A 565 29.52 -7.86 -34.50
CA THR A 565 29.14 -8.11 -35.90
C THR A 565 27.74 -7.57 -36.11
N GLY A 566 27.64 -6.32 -36.57
CA GLY A 566 26.36 -5.65 -36.82
C GLY A 566 25.66 -6.09 -38.08
N SER A 567 24.46 -5.55 -38.28
CA SER A 567 23.65 -5.74 -39.48
C SER A 567 23.96 -4.68 -40.53
N ILE A 568 23.90 -5.07 -41.80
CA ILE A 568 23.94 -4.11 -42.91
C ILE A 568 22.64 -3.30 -42.85
N ILE A 569 22.77 -1.98 -42.78
CA ILE A 569 21.64 -1.03 -42.76
C ILE A 569 21.47 -0.29 -44.09
N GLY A 570 22.45 -0.41 -44.98
CA GLY A 570 22.48 0.22 -46.29
C GLY A 570 23.64 -0.32 -47.12
N GLN A 571 23.49 -0.39 -48.45
CA GLN A 571 24.58 -0.78 -49.34
C GLN A 571 24.45 -0.13 -50.71
N ASN A 572 25.57 0.35 -51.27
CA ASN A 572 25.62 0.81 -52.66
C ASN A 572 27.00 0.60 -53.30
N LEU A 573 27.08 0.82 -54.62
CA LEU A 573 28.30 0.77 -55.41
C LEU A 573 28.85 2.18 -55.66
N THR A 574 30.17 2.28 -55.76
CA THR A 574 30.80 3.49 -56.29
C THR A 574 30.58 3.65 -57.80
N ASP A 575 30.40 4.89 -58.26
CA ASP A 575 30.28 5.25 -59.66
C ASP A 575 31.63 5.33 -60.40
N MET A 576 31.63 5.78 -61.65
CA MET A 576 32.82 5.87 -62.50
C MET A 576 33.93 6.77 -61.93
N ASP A 577 33.55 7.78 -61.14
CA ASP A 577 34.45 8.75 -60.51
C ASP A 577 34.75 8.40 -59.04
N GLY A 578 34.25 7.25 -58.58
CA GLY A 578 34.51 6.68 -57.26
C GLY A 578 33.56 7.17 -56.17
N TYR A 579 32.56 7.97 -56.51
CA TYR A 579 31.56 8.46 -55.55
C TYR A 579 30.56 7.39 -55.22
N PHE A 580 30.11 7.34 -53.97
CA PHE A 580 29.04 6.45 -53.53
C PHE A 580 28.03 7.22 -52.68
N ASN A 581 26.80 6.73 -52.64
CA ASN A 581 25.76 7.12 -51.69
C ASN A 581 25.11 5.86 -51.11
N VAL A 582 25.30 5.60 -49.82
CA VAL A 582 24.68 4.50 -49.10
C VAL A 582 23.53 5.06 -48.30
N GLU A 583 22.32 4.88 -48.82
CA GLU A 583 21.09 5.09 -48.05
C GLU A 583 21.00 4.02 -46.96
N CYS A 584 20.85 4.47 -45.72
CA CYS A 584 20.82 3.66 -44.52
C CYS A 584 19.48 3.87 -43.80
N SER A 585 18.92 2.78 -43.30
CA SER A 585 17.73 2.80 -42.45
C SER A 585 17.98 1.94 -41.21
N VAL A 586 17.62 2.42 -40.03
CA VAL A 586 17.69 1.58 -38.83
C VAL A 586 16.66 0.45 -38.96
N PRO A 587 17.05 -0.82 -38.83
CA PRO A 587 16.09 -1.91 -38.87
C PRO A 587 15.11 -1.79 -37.69
N ALA A 588 13.82 -1.92 -37.97
CA ALA A 588 12.77 -1.74 -36.95
C ALA A 588 12.92 -2.71 -35.75
N ASP A 589 13.59 -3.86 -35.91
CA ASP A 589 13.84 -4.83 -34.84
C ASP A 589 15.02 -4.46 -33.90
N ARG A 590 15.61 -3.27 -34.04
CA ARG A 590 16.70 -2.78 -33.18
C ARG A 590 16.14 -1.91 -32.07
N VAL A 591 16.67 -2.08 -30.86
CA VAL A 591 16.32 -1.23 -29.73
C VAL A 591 16.84 0.19 -29.92
N ALA A 592 16.08 1.18 -29.44
CA ALA A 592 16.60 2.53 -29.29
C ALA A 592 17.77 2.56 -28.30
N GLY A 593 18.65 3.55 -28.40
CA GLY A 593 19.84 3.68 -27.57
C GLY A 593 21.10 4.00 -28.36
N ASP A 594 22.25 3.81 -27.72
CA ASP A 594 23.55 4.06 -28.34
C ASP A 594 23.99 2.94 -29.27
N TRP A 595 24.33 3.32 -30.50
CA TRP A 595 24.87 2.42 -31.50
C TRP A 595 26.18 2.95 -32.10
N VAL A 596 26.86 2.06 -32.82
CA VAL A 596 28.11 2.32 -33.52
C VAL A 596 27.92 2.06 -35.01
N LEU A 597 27.94 3.13 -35.79
CA LEU A 597 27.91 3.09 -37.24
C LEU A 597 29.33 2.85 -37.81
N ARG A 598 29.44 1.94 -38.78
CA ARG A 598 30.67 1.68 -39.52
C ARG A 598 30.40 1.38 -40.99
N PHE A 599 31.21 1.96 -41.86
CA PHE A 599 31.24 1.57 -43.27
C PHE A 599 32.32 0.53 -43.51
N HIS A 600 31.94 -0.51 -44.24
CA HIS A 600 32.82 -1.60 -44.63
C HIS A 600 32.98 -1.62 -46.14
N VAL A 601 34.23 -1.72 -46.55
CA VAL A 601 34.59 -2.04 -47.92
C VAL A 601 35.29 -3.39 -47.94
N PRO A 602 34.70 -4.41 -48.59
CA PRO A 602 35.30 -5.72 -48.65
C PRO A 602 36.56 -5.71 -49.51
N ARG A 603 37.42 -6.71 -49.30
CA ARG A 603 38.61 -6.93 -50.10
C ARG A 603 38.23 -7.18 -51.57
N THR A 604 38.42 -6.17 -52.42
CA THR A 604 37.88 -6.18 -53.79
C THR A 604 38.99 -6.15 -54.85
N PRO A 605 39.06 -7.11 -55.79
CA PRO A 605 39.99 -7.06 -56.91
C PRO A 605 39.63 -5.90 -57.87
N ILE A 606 40.51 -4.91 -58.01
CA ILE A 606 40.28 -3.75 -58.89
C ILE A 606 40.65 -4.09 -60.34
N ASN A 607 41.70 -4.92 -60.53
CA ASN A 607 42.10 -5.45 -61.83
C ASN A 607 42.95 -6.74 -61.66
N SER A 608 43.49 -7.28 -62.75
CA SER A 608 44.27 -8.54 -62.76
C SER A 608 45.56 -8.51 -61.92
N THR A 609 46.01 -7.35 -61.45
CA THR A 609 47.27 -7.18 -60.68
C THR A 609 47.10 -6.49 -59.32
N ASN A 610 45.99 -5.77 -59.08
CA ASN A 610 45.76 -4.97 -57.88
C ASN A 610 44.46 -5.35 -57.17
N THR A 611 44.52 -5.49 -55.84
CA THR A 611 43.36 -5.78 -54.97
C THR A 611 43.28 -4.74 -53.87
N LEU A 612 42.13 -4.09 -53.73
CA LEU A 612 41.81 -3.22 -52.60
C LEU A 612 41.86 -4.07 -51.31
N LYS A 613 42.54 -3.57 -50.28
CA LYS A 613 42.47 -4.22 -48.96
C LYS A 613 41.08 -4.01 -48.39
N GLU A 614 40.64 -4.99 -47.59
CA GLU A 614 39.47 -4.77 -46.74
C GLU A 614 39.76 -3.61 -45.79
N SER A 615 38.77 -2.72 -45.64
CA SER A 615 38.86 -1.55 -44.78
C SER A 615 37.52 -1.27 -44.12
N TYR A 616 37.59 -0.78 -42.89
CA TYR A 616 36.47 -0.22 -42.15
C TYR A 616 36.72 1.28 -41.95
N SER A 617 35.65 2.08 -41.95
CA SER A 617 35.69 3.44 -41.44
C SER A 617 36.03 3.44 -39.94
N PRO A 618 36.38 4.60 -39.36
CA PRO A 618 36.26 4.79 -37.92
C PRO A 618 34.87 4.35 -37.41
N ALA A 619 34.82 3.98 -36.12
CA ALA A 619 33.53 3.83 -35.45
C ALA A 619 32.98 5.22 -35.16
N PHE A 620 31.72 5.43 -35.51
CA PHE A 620 30.99 6.64 -35.18
C PHE A 620 29.91 6.29 -34.16
N PRO A 621 29.82 7.00 -33.02
CA PRO A 621 28.64 6.92 -32.18
C PRO A 621 27.43 7.42 -32.98
N LEU A 622 26.28 6.82 -32.69
CA LEU A 622 24.98 7.16 -33.27
C LEU A 622 23.91 6.86 -32.22
N ALA A 623 23.23 7.87 -31.71
CA ALA A 623 22.03 7.70 -30.90
C ALA A 623 20.86 7.31 -31.81
N VAL A 624 20.14 6.25 -31.47
CA VAL A 624 18.98 5.79 -32.23
C VAL A 624 17.74 6.05 -31.38
N HIS A 625 16.86 6.92 -31.86
CA HIS A 625 15.64 7.30 -31.20
C HIS A 625 14.46 6.49 -31.75
N GLY A 626 13.58 6.07 -30.84
CA GLY A 626 12.37 5.33 -31.17
C GLY A 626 11.13 6.02 -30.63
N TYR A 627 10.01 5.84 -31.33
CA TYR A 627 8.72 6.21 -30.77
C TYR A 627 8.16 5.06 -29.93
N SER A 628 7.61 5.37 -28.77
CA SER A 628 6.81 4.42 -28.02
C SER A 628 5.35 4.45 -28.43
N ASN A 629 4.69 3.32 -28.21
CA ASN A 629 3.28 3.12 -28.41
C ASN A 629 2.74 2.45 -27.15
N LEU A 630 1.99 3.23 -26.38
CA LEU A 630 1.28 2.78 -25.22
C LEU A 630 -0.14 2.38 -25.63
N THR A 631 -0.56 1.18 -25.26
CA THR A 631 -1.93 0.72 -25.52
C THR A 631 -2.59 0.32 -24.22
N LEU A 632 -3.89 0.61 -24.14
CA LEU A 632 -4.67 0.43 -22.94
C LEU A 632 -5.95 -0.33 -23.28
N ILE A 633 -6.22 -1.37 -22.49
CA ILE A 633 -7.37 -2.26 -22.63
C ILE A 633 -8.18 -2.14 -21.36
N VAL A 634 -9.31 -1.46 -21.49
CA VAL A 634 -10.29 -1.25 -20.42
C VAL A 634 -11.53 -2.09 -20.74
N PRO A 635 -12.13 -2.76 -19.75
CA PRO A 635 -13.46 -3.34 -19.92
C PRO A 635 -14.46 -2.25 -20.35
N PRO A 636 -15.27 -2.47 -21.41
CA PRO A 636 -16.17 -1.43 -21.93
C PRO A 636 -17.34 -1.11 -20.98
N THR A 637 -17.64 -2.02 -20.05
CA THR A 637 -18.68 -1.87 -19.03
C THR A 637 -18.18 -2.48 -17.73
N SER A 638 -18.31 -1.75 -16.62
CA SER A 638 -17.88 -2.23 -15.31
C SER A 638 -18.99 -2.02 -14.25
N PRO A 639 -19.10 -2.90 -13.24
CA PRO A 639 -20.14 -2.78 -12.22
C PRO A 639 -19.81 -1.67 -11.20
N LEU A 640 -20.84 -0.98 -10.70
CA LEU A 640 -20.72 0.00 -9.62
C LEU A 640 -20.11 -0.61 -8.34
N ASN A 641 -19.35 0.18 -7.56
CA ASN A 641 -18.77 -0.20 -6.26
C ASN A 641 -17.97 -1.52 -6.31
N ALA A 642 -17.16 -1.70 -7.34
CA ALA A 642 -16.34 -2.89 -7.53
C ALA A 642 -14.95 -2.49 -8.04
N THR A 643 -14.05 -3.47 -8.11
CA THR A 643 -12.76 -3.29 -8.78
C THR A 643 -12.85 -3.67 -10.25
N THR A 644 -12.12 -2.94 -11.10
CA THR A 644 -11.85 -3.35 -12.48
C THR A 644 -10.37 -3.49 -12.75
N VAL A 645 -10.03 -4.44 -13.61
CA VAL A 645 -8.66 -4.65 -14.06
C VAL A 645 -8.46 -3.96 -15.40
N VAL A 646 -7.52 -3.02 -15.45
CA VAL A 646 -7.06 -2.36 -16.66
C VAL A 646 -5.73 -2.97 -17.05
N THR A 647 -5.61 -3.43 -18.29
CA THR A 647 -4.36 -4.01 -18.80
C THR A 647 -3.82 -3.16 -19.93
N GLY A 648 -2.52 -3.18 -20.14
CA GLY A 648 -1.93 -2.46 -21.26
C GLY A 648 -0.59 -3.02 -21.67
N ILE A 649 -0.09 -2.48 -22.77
CA ILE A 649 1.18 -2.90 -23.38
C ILE A 649 1.93 -1.64 -23.84
N LEU A 650 3.20 -1.52 -23.45
CA LEU A 650 4.12 -0.44 -23.83
C LEU A 650 5.24 -0.98 -24.72
N TYR A 651 5.14 -0.72 -26.02
CA TYR A 651 6.12 -1.17 -27.02
C TYR A 651 6.79 0.03 -27.66
N GLU A 652 8.08 -0.06 -27.95
CA GLU A 652 8.72 0.86 -28.89
C GLU A 652 8.50 0.40 -30.33
N GLN A 653 8.81 1.30 -31.27
CA GLN A 653 8.71 1.04 -32.69
C GLN A 653 9.45 -0.25 -33.09
N GLY A 654 8.74 -1.08 -33.88
CA GLY A 654 9.20 -2.41 -34.27
C GLY A 654 8.62 -3.56 -33.45
N ASN A 655 7.64 -3.28 -32.58
CA ASN A 655 7.05 -4.23 -31.63
C ASN A 655 8.08 -4.78 -30.63
N LEU A 656 9.00 -3.93 -30.18
CA LEU A 656 9.97 -4.29 -29.16
C LEU A 656 9.40 -3.85 -27.81
N ALA A 657 9.35 -4.77 -26.85
CA ALA A 657 8.81 -4.51 -25.53
C ALA A 657 9.72 -3.55 -24.74
N VAL A 658 9.13 -2.51 -24.13
CA VAL A 658 9.80 -1.68 -23.13
C VAL A 658 9.43 -2.24 -21.76
N GLY A 659 10.38 -2.93 -21.13
CA GLY A 659 10.16 -3.59 -19.83
C GLY A 659 10.94 -2.92 -18.70
N ASN A 660 10.54 -3.21 -17.46
CA ASN A 660 11.14 -2.67 -16.24
C ASN A 660 11.10 -1.13 -16.18
N THR A 661 10.05 -0.52 -16.73
CA THR A 661 9.79 0.92 -16.63
C THR A 661 8.41 1.18 -16.05
N VAL A 662 8.22 2.35 -15.43
CA VAL A 662 7.00 2.72 -14.71
C VAL A 662 6.02 3.40 -15.65
N VAL A 663 4.80 2.90 -15.74
CA VAL A 663 3.67 3.53 -16.43
C VAL A 663 2.76 4.14 -15.36
N ASN A 664 2.29 5.36 -15.62
CA ASN A 664 1.37 6.09 -14.77
C ASN A 664 -0.05 5.98 -15.34
N LEU A 665 -1.06 5.88 -14.48
CA LEU A 665 -2.48 5.87 -14.84
C LEU A 665 -3.19 6.93 -14.00
N SER A 666 -3.73 7.95 -14.66
CA SER A 666 -4.62 8.92 -14.06
C SER A 666 -6.06 8.41 -14.07
N TRP A 667 -6.68 8.36 -12.89
CA TRP A 667 -8.05 7.93 -12.67
C TRP A 667 -8.70 8.79 -11.57
N LEU A 668 -9.76 9.53 -11.95
CA LEU A 668 -10.53 10.39 -11.03
C LEU A 668 -9.70 11.42 -10.23
N GLY A 669 -8.58 11.89 -10.79
CA GLY A 669 -7.66 12.82 -10.11
C GLY A 669 -6.48 12.12 -9.43
N LEU A 670 -6.58 10.82 -9.14
CA LEU A 670 -5.50 10.02 -8.57
C LEU A 670 -4.54 9.51 -9.66
N VAL A 671 -3.26 9.36 -9.31
CA VAL A 671 -2.23 8.80 -10.19
C VAL A 671 -1.74 7.47 -9.61
N PHE A 672 -1.99 6.38 -10.35
CA PHE A 672 -1.50 5.04 -10.03
C PHE A 672 -0.24 4.75 -10.83
N ASN A 673 0.76 4.12 -10.23
CA ASN A 673 1.97 3.71 -10.94
C ASN A 673 2.13 2.17 -10.94
N THR A 674 2.68 1.63 -12.01
CA THR A 674 3.03 0.20 -12.07
C THR A 674 4.21 -0.04 -13.01
N ALA A 675 5.01 -1.06 -12.72
CA ALA A 675 6.14 -1.45 -13.57
C ALA A 675 5.68 -2.38 -14.69
N THR A 676 6.19 -2.15 -15.89
CA THR A 676 6.03 -3.05 -17.04
C THR A 676 6.84 -4.33 -16.85
N GLY A 677 6.24 -5.48 -17.20
CA GLY A 677 6.94 -6.75 -17.32
C GLY A 677 7.97 -6.75 -18.44
N SER A 678 8.83 -7.77 -18.49
CA SER A 678 9.85 -7.91 -19.55
C SER A 678 9.28 -8.01 -20.97
N ASP A 679 7.99 -8.31 -21.09
CA ASP A 679 7.25 -8.37 -22.36
C ASP A 679 6.46 -7.08 -22.65
N GLY A 680 6.67 -6.02 -21.87
CA GLY A 680 6.04 -4.70 -22.00
C GLY A 680 4.60 -4.64 -21.49
N SER A 681 4.07 -5.72 -20.93
CA SER A 681 2.72 -5.75 -20.36
C SER A 681 2.68 -5.12 -18.98
N PHE A 682 1.55 -4.49 -18.64
CA PHE A 682 1.30 -3.95 -17.30
C PHE A 682 -0.18 -4.12 -16.93
N THR A 683 -0.48 -4.00 -15.63
CA THR A 683 -1.83 -4.19 -15.10
C THR A 683 -2.07 -3.25 -13.94
N PHE A 684 -3.21 -2.57 -13.96
CA PHE A 684 -3.75 -1.78 -12.87
C PHE A 684 -5.02 -2.44 -12.35
N THR A 685 -5.19 -2.40 -11.04
CA THR A 685 -6.47 -2.67 -10.37
C THR A 685 -6.97 -1.34 -9.84
N ILE A 686 -8.14 -0.90 -10.28
CA ILE A 686 -8.73 0.38 -9.86
C ILE A 686 -10.11 0.16 -9.28
N ASP A 687 -10.44 0.93 -8.23
CA ASP A 687 -11.77 0.98 -7.65
C ASP A 687 -12.70 1.86 -8.48
N LEU A 688 -13.94 1.39 -8.66
CA LEU A 688 -14.96 2.05 -9.46
C LEU A 688 -15.86 2.92 -8.60
N PRO A 689 -16.25 4.10 -9.10
CA PRO A 689 -17.06 5.05 -8.35
C PRO A 689 -18.46 4.51 -8.07
N SER A 690 -19.07 5.08 -7.03
CA SER A 690 -20.45 4.83 -6.61
C SER A 690 -21.50 5.55 -7.46
N THR A 691 -21.06 6.30 -8.49
CA THR A 691 -21.92 7.01 -9.41
C THR A 691 -21.89 6.34 -10.79
N PRO A 692 -23.05 6.05 -11.42
CA PRO A 692 -23.08 5.54 -12.78
C PRO A 692 -22.66 6.62 -13.79
N GLY A 693 -21.86 6.26 -14.79
CA GLY A 693 -21.36 7.21 -15.77
C GLY A 693 -20.27 6.65 -16.67
N ASN A 694 -19.88 7.46 -17.66
CA ASN A 694 -18.77 7.14 -18.54
C ASN A 694 -17.51 7.84 -18.01
N TYR A 695 -16.49 7.05 -17.67
CA TYR A 695 -15.27 7.54 -17.05
C TYR A 695 -14.09 7.33 -17.99
N SER A 696 -13.30 8.39 -18.21
CA SER A 696 -12.00 8.29 -18.85
C SER A 696 -10.93 7.89 -17.86
N LEU A 697 -9.95 7.18 -18.39
CA LEU A 697 -8.66 6.96 -17.76
C LEU A 697 -7.56 7.28 -18.76
N ASN A 698 -6.46 7.83 -18.28
CA ASN A 698 -5.31 8.20 -19.11
C ASN A 698 -4.06 7.54 -18.57
N ALA A 699 -3.45 6.66 -19.35
CA ALA A 699 -2.15 6.12 -19.02
C ALA A 699 -1.06 6.95 -19.72
N SER A 700 0.03 7.23 -19.03
CA SER A 700 1.19 7.95 -19.58
C SER A 700 2.50 7.25 -19.20
N TRP A 701 3.50 7.48 -20.04
CA TRP A 701 4.87 7.06 -19.82
C TRP A 701 5.79 8.18 -20.28
N ASN A 702 6.71 8.61 -19.41
CA ASN A 702 7.55 9.81 -19.64
C ASN A 702 8.69 9.59 -20.65
N GLY A 703 8.83 8.38 -21.20
CA GLY A 703 9.88 8.10 -22.16
C GLY A 703 11.24 7.84 -21.51
N THR A 704 12.28 7.91 -22.33
CA THR A 704 13.68 7.87 -21.93
C THR A 704 14.46 8.83 -22.84
N SER A 705 15.75 9.04 -22.57
CA SER A 705 16.64 9.80 -23.46
C SER A 705 16.67 9.31 -24.92
N PHE A 706 16.19 8.08 -25.21
CA PHE A 706 16.19 7.50 -26.56
C PHE A 706 14.80 7.09 -27.06
N ILE A 707 13.77 7.14 -26.22
CA ILE A 707 12.43 6.70 -26.61
C ILE A 707 11.44 7.77 -26.18
N SER A 708 10.63 8.24 -27.12
CA SER A 708 9.63 9.28 -26.86
C SER A 708 8.69 8.87 -25.72
N ALA A 709 8.16 9.85 -24.98
CA ALA A 709 7.01 9.66 -24.13
C ALA A 709 5.80 9.12 -24.93
N ALA A 710 4.88 8.44 -24.26
CA ALA A 710 3.62 8.00 -24.85
C ALA A 710 2.45 8.08 -23.85
N GLY A 711 1.28 8.39 -24.39
CA GLY A 711 0.02 8.40 -23.65
C GLY A 711 -1.04 7.55 -24.34
N ALA A 712 -1.98 7.00 -23.56
CA ALA A 712 -3.11 6.23 -24.05
C ALA A 712 -4.34 6.51 -23.20
N THR A 713 -5.45 6.85 -23.86
CA THR A 713 -6.74 7.05 -23.19
C THR A 713 -7.65 5.84 -23.36
N GLY A 714 -8.34 5.47 -22.29
CA GLY A 714 -9.38 4.45 -22.29
C GLY A 714 -10.65 4.98 -21.63
N TRP A 715 -11.75 4.26 -21.80
CA TRP A 715 -13.04 4.62 -21.23
C TRP A 715 -13.76 3.37 -20.73
N THR A 716 -14.48 3.49 -19.61
CA THR A 716 -15.42 2.47 -19.13
C THR A 716 -16.74 3.11 -18.76
N ASP A 717 -17.84 2.43 -19.11
CA ASP A 717 -19.19 2.78 -18.68
C ASP A 717 -19.48 2.03 -17.37
N VAL A 718 -19.52 2.77 -16.26
CA VAL A 718 -19.86 2.22 -14.94
C VAL A 718 -21.37 2.18 -14.81
N ILE A 719 -21.91 0.97 -14.67
CA ILE A 719 -23.34 0.70 -14.67
C ILE A 719 -23.79 0.05 -13.36
N ASP A 720 -24.98 0.44 -12.91
CA ASP A 720 -25.71 -0.30 -11.88
C ASP A 720 -26.14 -1.66 -12.48
N GLY A 721 -25.84 -2.76 -11.79
CA GLY A 721 -26.07 -4.12 -12.26
C GLY A 721 -27.55 -4.54 -12.33
N ASN A 722 -28.49 -3.61 -12.13
CA ASN A 722 -29.94 -3.81 -12.17
C ASN A 722 -30.62 -3.38 -13.47
#